data_AF-J2J5B9-F1
#
_entry.id   AF-J2J5B9-F1
#
_cell.length_a   1.000
_cell.length_b   1.000
_cell.length_c   1.000
_cell.angle_alpha   90.00
_cell.angle_beta   90.00
_cell.angle_gamma   90.00
#
_symmetry.space_group_name_H-M   'P 1'
#
loop_
_entity.id
_entity.type
_entity.pdbx_description
1 polymer ?
#
loop_
_entity_poly.entity_id
_entity_poly.type
_entity_poly.pdbx_seq_one_letter_code
_entity_poly.pdbx_strand_id
1 'polypeptide(L)'
;MLKKIIIRYYSLTEFKIFYMKKILLILFISLFQNFIFGATITSTGTGGNWNATSSWFGGIAPTGADDAVITSGVTITVDKPEPAIAPCSITTTTNASALTCGTSPLSSCGGVLYIGDGTSAMSLIMNQNLDLTCLGAIQLIVRNNATLDFSGANNDLKLASGSVIVFETGSAIYSGGGCSASDRIYIGGSVVGNCNGSGSIPSFSEIVANGGINEAGILSGNQYICTYGTNTTTFTSTSSGGTWSSSNPSVATVNSSSGLVTAVAAGTAIITYTRSGVSATRNVYVSSSGPGTPGAITGTTAQCPSVTGQIYSIAAVSGASSYTWYVPTGWTITAGQGTTSVTVTSGTSGQNGNIQVNAVNGCGTGNGSYQWVTVDPVPSAPGTAAPYSPDCTQFTAQWAYTSYATKYFLDVSTNSSFSTFVTGYNNLDVGNVLNYTLTGLNPGTTYYYRVRAYSNCGTSASSATMNSATTASPTTAPTVSAATNPDCSSATLNWNSIANATAYYLDIATDSGFTNFVTNYNNLYIGYYPSGYYAGGLPAGALYYRVRATNGCNVTTANSNTVTFQTTAPLGGSVAPAQTICAGTSPTSNLTLSGYTAVNTAITNWQSASDAAFTTNVSYISETTNVLSIAKIGVLNVNTYFRAVIQNQFGSWCTSYSTPVLITVSNSISAASSSPTPCINTVMTTITHTTSGFTGIGTPTNLPAGVTASFASNTLTISGTPTVSGTFNYTIPLTGGSCGTANATGTITVRALFTSGTISATGETICSNTIPTATIGSTIAASGGDTAITYQWQYSTDNTFATGVTTVSNNTATYKPTQTLTQTTYYRRQAKDGSCNTTYTSSANIWTINIAAANTITLSSAVGTDSQTKCINTAITNITYSTTLATGATFSGLPTGVNGSWSGNVVTISGTPTVSGTFNYTITLTGGCGTVTKTGTIIVDTLNAPSLGTITSPTCGVSTGSVVLTGLPTGSWTLNRAGTSTATITGTGSTTTISGLAPGTYTFTVANGTCTSDPSLPLNITQTTNTWDGVKWSKTGDATPPTSDDIIVFAGNYTSSGDLNGCSCIVNSGAVTIQSGHTLTIANAVNVNGGTLTFDNNASLLQTNNVTNTGSIIYKRNSAPMKNFDYTYWASPVAGQTLFNLSPNTLADKYMSYSGTGWQISYGGTAVMQP
;
A
#
# COMPACT_ATOMS: atom_id res chain seq x y z
N MET A 1 -0.84 24.49 -68.00
CA MET A 1 -0.68 23.52 -69.11
C MET A 1 -1.00 22.12 -68.58
N LEU A 2 -1.82 21.35 -69.32
CA LEU A 2 -1.98 19.87 -69.44
C LEU A 2 -1.33 18.93 -68.38
N LYS A 3 -1.84 17.74 -68.01
CA LYS A 3 -3.06 16.92 -68.27
C LYS A 3 -2.96 15.65 -67.38
N LYS A 4 -4.12 15.10 -66.97
CA LYS A 4 -4.49 13.67 -66.75
C LYS A 4 -4.04 12.85 -65.49
N ILE A 5 -5.08 12.54 -64.67
CA ILE A 5 -5.66 11.19 -64.36
C ILE A 5 -5.15 10.33 -63.16
N ILE A 6 -6.12 10.03 -62.27
CA ILE A 6 -6.45 8.80 -61.50
C ILE A 6 -6.15 8.67 -59.96
N ILE A 7 -7.28 8.57 -59.23
CA ILE A 7 -7.70 7.73 -58.06
C ILE A 7 -7.09 7.92 -56.64
N ARG A 8 -8.04 8.20 -55.70
CA ARG A 8 -8.14 7.98 -54.22
C ARG A 8 -6.91 8.16 -53.33
N TYR A 9 -6.97 9.12 -52.39
CA TYR A 9 -7.24 8.90 -50.95
C TYR A 9 -7.42 10.25 -50.20
N TYR A 10 -8.00 10.16 -49.00
CA TYR A 10 -8.52 11.19 -48.09
C TYR A 10 -7.68 12.45 -47.81
N SER A 11 -8.36 13.61 -47.68
CA SER A 11 -8.48 14.37 -46.41
C SER A 11 -9.24 15.71 -46.58
N LEU A 12 -10.29 15.86 -45.76
CA LEU A 12 -10.99 17.04 -45.19
C LEU A 12 -10.66 18.47 -45.68
N THR A 13 -11.70 19.24 -46.07
CA THR A 13 -12.38 20.26 -45.21
C THR A 13 -13.48 21.06 -45.95
N GLU A 14 -14.56 21.33 -45.19
CA GLU A 14 -15.49 22.49 -45.14
C GLU A 14 -16.46 22.94 -46.28
N PHE A 15 -17.76 22.80 -45.95
CA PHE A 15 -18.87 23.79 -45.93
C PHE A 15 -19.36 24.53 -47.21
N LYS A 16 -20.65 24.29 -47.56
CA LYS A 16 -21.83 25.22 -47.47
C LYS A 16 -22.77 25.25 -48.71
N ILE A 17 -24.08 25.42 -48.42
CA ILE A 17 -25.24 25.87 -49.26
C ILE A 17 -26.11 24.72 -49.85
N PHE A 18 -27.34 24.46 -49.38
CA PHE A 18 -28.67 25.13 -49.51
C PHE A 18 -29.41 24.88 -50.85
N TYR A 19 -30.62 24.31 -50.70
CA TYR A 19 -31.79 24.27 -51.61
C TYR A 19 -31.82 23.32 -52.83
N MET A 20 -32.64 22.26 -52.74
CA MET A 20 -33.83 22.10 -53.60
C MET A 20 -34.67 20.83 -53.28
N LYS A 21 -36.02 21.00 -53.40
CA LYS A 21 -37.10 19.98 -53.59
C LYS A 21 -37.52 19.19 -52.34
N LYS A 22 -38.64 19.47 -51.65
CA LYS A 22 -39.95 20.04 -52.00
C LYS A 22 -40.81 19.28 -53.04
N ILE A 23 -40.45 18.06 -53.43
CA ILE A 23 -41.24 17.26 -54.40
C ILE A 23 -41.57 15.82 -53.95
N LEU A 24 -41.13 15.34 -52.78
CA LEU A 24 -41.51 13.99 -52.31
C LEU A 24 -42.52 13.92 -51.16
N LEU A 25 -43.07 15.06 -50.72
CA LEU A 25 -44.08 15.13 -49.64
C LEU A 25 -45.50 15.44 -50.17
N ILE A 26 -45.76 15.10 -51.44
CA ILE A 26 -47.10 15.14 -52.06
C ILE A 26 -47.81 13.77 -51.99
N LEU A 27 -47.20 12.76 -51.35
CA LEU A 27 -47.76 11.41 -51.31
C LEU A 27 -48.23 10.91 -49.93
N PHE A 28 -48.33 11.79 -48.91
CA PHE A 28 -48.72 11.35 -47.56
C PHE A 28 -49.78 12.20 -46.84
N ILE A 29 -50.33 13.25 -47.48
CA ILE A 29 -51.42 14.05 -46.90
C ILE A 29 -52.71 13.78 -47.67
N SER A 30 -53.29 12.62 -47.40
CA SER A 30 -54.70 12.34 -47.63
C SER A 30 -55.10 11.10 -46.84
N LEU A 31 -55.31 11.29 -45.53
CA LEU A 31 -56.32 10.59 -44.70
C LEU A 31 -55.94 10.76 -43.23
N PHE A 32 -56.72 11.58 -42.53
CA PHE A 32 -57.24 11.41 -41.15
C PHE A 32 -57.56 12.79 -40.56
N GLN A 33 -58.83 13.17 -40.63
CA GLN A 33 -59.41 14.27 -39.85
C GLN A 33 -60.36 13.72 -38.79
N ASN A 34 -60.35 14.44 -37.66
CA ASN A 34 -61.33 14.55 -36.57
C ASN A 34 -61.16 13.63 -35.36
N PHE A 35 -60.62 14.20 -34.27
CA PHE A 35 -61.19 14.05 -32.94
C PHE A 35 -61.15 15.40 -32.20
N ILE A 36 -62.26 15.73 -31.56
CA ILE A 36 -62.55 16.93 -30.78
C ILE A 36 -61.93 16.77 -29.38
N PHE A 37 -61.23 17.78 -28.86
CA PHE A 37 -60.68 17.79 -27.50
C PHE A 37 -61.69 18.40 -26.51
N GLY A 38 -61.99 17.72 -25.41
CA GLY A 38 -62.77 18.28 -24.30
C GLY A 38 -61.93 19.18 -23.37
N ALA A 39 -62.59 19.98 -22.53
CA ALA A 39 -62.05 21.04 -21.67
C ALA A 39 -62.09 20.67 -20.18
N THR A 40 -61.22 21.24 -19.34
CA THR A 40 -61.15 20.93 -17.90
C THR A 40 -62.11 21.81 -17.07
N ILE A 41 -62.95 21.23 -16.21
CA ILE A 41 -63.96 21.93 -15.38
C ILE A 41 -63.80 21.58 -13.88
N THR A 42 -63.98 22.55 -12.97
CA THR A 42 -63.61 22.44 -11.54
C THR A 42 -64.82 22.54 -10.59
N SER A 43 -64.92 21.69 -9.58
CA SER A 43 -66.08 21.61 -8.65
C SER A 43 -66.11 22.77 -7.63
N THR A 44 -67.30 23.19 -7.17
CA THR A 44 -67.50 24.29 -6.20
C THR A 44 -67.27 23.93 -4.73
N GLY A 45 -67.10 22.64 -4.42
CA GLY A 45 -66.64 22.17 -3.11
C GLY A 45 -67.61 22.39 -1.93
N THR A 46 -68.58 21.49 -1.79
CA THR A 46 -69.10 20.88 -0.54
C THR A 46 -70.18 19.88 -0.98
N GLY A 47 -70.11 18.63 -0.51
CA GLY A 47 -70.81 17.46 -1.09
C GLY A 47 -72.20 17.70 -1.73
N GLY A 48 -72.36 17.19 -2.94
CA GLY A 48 -73.57 17.28 -3.78
C GLY A 48 -73.38 16.57 -5.13
N ASN A 49 -74.47 16.35 -5.89
CA ASN A 49 -74.47 15.56 -7.14
C ASN A 49 -73.67 16.23 -8.27
N TRP A 50 -72.73 15.47 -8.85
CA TRP A 50 -71.76 15.91 -9.85
C TRP A 50 -72.32 16.15 -11.26
N ASN A 51 -73.60 15.86 -11.53
CA ASN A 51 -74.25 16.20 -12.81
C ASN A 51 -75.00 17.54 -12.79
N ALA A 52 -75.21 18.15 -11.61
CA ALA A 52 -75.83 19.46 -11.51
C ALA A 52 -74.81 20.55 -11.85
N THR A 53 -75.14 21.41 -12.80
CA THR A 53 -74.27 22.53 -13.21
C THR A 53 -73.88 23.47 -12.07
N SER A 54 -74.72 23.55 -11.03
CA SER A 54 -74.46 24.33 -9.81
C SER A 54 -73.34 23.77 -8.93
N SER A 55 -72.95 22.51 -9.12
CA SER A 55 -71.84 21.86 -8.42
C SER A 55 -70.47 22.19 -9.05
N TRP A 56 -70.46 22.97 -10.14
CA TRP A 56 -69.28 23.27 -10.96
C TRP A 56 -69.13 24.77 -11.20
N PHE A 57 -67.89 25.24 -11.05
CA PHE A 57 -67.57 26.65 -11.25
C PHE A 57 -67.79 26.99 -12.73
N GLY A 58 -68.73 27.90 -13.00
CA GLY A 58 -69.13 28.30 -14.36
C GLY A 58 -70.46 27.74 -14.86
N GLY A 59 -71.16 26.93 -14.06
CA GLY A 59 -72.53 26.50 -14.39
C GLY A 59 -72.63 25.52 -15.56
N ILE A 60 -71.56 24.76 -15.84
CA ILE A 60 -71.51 23.74 -16.90
C ILE A 60 -70.94 22.46 -16.29
N ALA A 61 -71.66 21.34 -16.41
CA ALA A 61 -71.22 20.05 -15.89
C ALA A 61 -70.28 19.36 -16.90
N PRO A 62 -69.19 18.72 -16.46
CA PRO A 62 -68.19 18.11 -17.33
C PRO A 62 -68.71 16.89 -18.10
N THR A 63 -68.29 16.73 -19.36
CA THR A 63 -68.61 15.59 -20.22
C THR A 63 -67.48 14.56 -20.29
N GLY A 64 -67.68 13.39 -20.93
CA GLY A 64 -66.69 12.29 -20.94
C GLY A 64 -65.36 12.57 -21.66
N ALA A 65 -65.22 13.72 -22.33
CA ALA A 65 -63.97 14.20 -22.91
C ALA A 65 -63.29 15.29 -22.07
N ASP A 66 -63.98 15.75 -21.01
CA ASP A 66 -63.60 16.84 -20.13
C ASP A 66 -62.93 16.29 -18.87
N ASP A 67 -61.84 16.91 -18.43
CA ASP A 67 -61.17 16.55 -17.18
C ASP A 67 -61.83 17.28 -15.99
N ALA A 68 -62.30 16.54 -14.99
CA ALA A 68 -62.95 17.09 -13.79
C ALA A 68 -61.98 17.16 -12.58
N VAL A 69 -61.90 18.29 -11.88
CA VAL A 69 -60.94 18.50 -10.76
C VAL A 69 -61.64 18.60 -9.39
N ILE A 70 -61.23 17.77 -8.42
CA ILE A 70 -61.70 17.75 -7.00
C ILE A 70 -60.59 18.18 -6.05
N THR A 71 -60.94 18.97 -5.04
CA THR A 71 -60.02 19.44 -4.01
C THR A 71 -59.79 18.39 -2.90
N SER A 72 -58.55 18.29 -2.43
CA SER A 72 -58.08 17.36 -1.40
C SER A 72 -58.82 17.52 -0.06
N GLY A 73 -59.18 16.39 0.58
CA GLY A 73 -59.83 16.34 1.91
C GLY A 73 -61.33 16.05 1.91
N VAL A 74 -61.95 15.84 0.74
CA VAL A 74 -63.38 15.50 0.61
C VAL A 74 -63.56 13.98 0.55
N THR A 75 -64.45 13.41 1.36
CA THR A 75 -64.85 12.00 1.24
C THR A 75 -65.72 11.84 0.01
N ILE A 76 -65.22 11.06 -0.96
CA ILE A 76 -65.92 10.79 -2.21
C ILE A 76 -66.63 9.45 -2.05
N THR A 77 -67.96 9.46 -2.02
CA THR A 77 -68.73 8.25 -2.33
C THR A 77 -68.74 8.15 -3.85
N VAL A 78 -67.86 7.32 -4.40
CA VAL A 78 -68.03 6.86 -5.79
C VAL A 78 -69.13 5.83 -5.73
N ASP A 79 -70.38 6.27 -5.85
CA ASP A 79 -71.36 5.35 -6.42
C ASP A 79 -70.81 5.02 -7.80
N LYS A 80 -70.44 3.75 -7.98
CA LYS A 80 -70.29 3.16 -9.30
C LYS A 80 -71.44 3.74 -10.14
N PRO A 81 -71.17 4.46 -11.24
CA PRO A 81 -72.20 4.57 -12.24
C PRO A 81 -72.40 3.12 -12.70
N GLU A 82 -73.48 2.52 -12.23
CA GLU A 82 -74.32 1.77 -13.14
C GLU A 82 -74.30 2.53 -14.48
N PRO A 83 -74.10 1.84 -15.61
CA PRO A 83 -74.09 2.50 -16.91
C PRO A 83 -75.26 3.48 -16.96
N ALA A 84 -74.95 4.73 -17.33
CA ALA A 84 -75.93 5.79 -17.58
C ALA A 84 -77.20 5.14 -18.10
N ILE A 85 -78.30 5.32 -17.33
CA ILE A 85 -79.60 4.67 -17.49
C ILE A 85 -79.69 4.11 -18.90
N ALA A 86 -79.45 2.79 -18.98
CA ALA A 86 -79.83 2.03 -20.14
C ALA A 86 -81.22 2.50 -20.54
N PRO A 87 -81.54 2.56 -21.85
CA PRO A 87 -82.68 3.34 -22.36
C PRO A 87 -84.06 2.81 -21.92
N CYS A 88 -84.11 1.97 -20.88
CA CYS A 88 -85.24 1.53 -20.11
C CYS A 88 -84.79 1.00 -18.73
N SER A 89 -84.96 1.76 -17.65
CA SER A 89 -84.71 1.27 -16.28
C SER A 89 -85.69 1.81 -15.24
N ILE A 90 -85.86 1.04 -14.16
CA ILE A 90 -86.66 1.38 -12.98
C ILE A 90 -85.71 1.43 -11.80
N THR A 91 -85.37 2.64 -11.38
CA THR A 91 -84.28 2.91 -10.43
C THR A 91 -84.76 3.33 -9.05
N THR A 92 -86.08 3.38 -8.82
CA THR A 92 -86.70 3.62 -7.52
C THR A 92 -87.81 2.62 -7.28
N THR A 93 -88.17 2.38 -6.00
CA THR A 93 -89.32 1.53 -5.66
C THR A 93 -90.59 2.05 -6.34
N THR A 94 -91.21 1.23 -7.18
CA THR A 94 -92.27 1.64 -8.11
C THR A 94 -93.38 0.60 -8.11
N ASN A 95 -94.64 1.04 -8.18
CA ASN A 95 -95.78 0.13 -8.37
C ASN A 95 -95.95 -0.20 -9.86
N ALA A 96 -96.30 -1.44 -10.19
CA ALA A 96 -96.66 -1.86 -11.55
C ALA A 96 -97.74 -0.97 -12.18
N SER A 97 -98.67 -0.45 -11.37
CA SER A 97 -99.71 0.49 -11.81
C SER A 97 -99.22 1.83 -12.32
N ALA A 98 -97.98 2.21 -11.98
CA ALA A 98 -97.34 3.42 -12.48
C ALA A 98 -96.63 3.22 -13.83
N LEU A 99 -96.65 2.00 -14.38
CA LEU A 99 -95.94 1.64 -15.60
C LEU A 99 -96.91 1.34 -16.74
N THR A 100 -96.68 1.97 -17.89
CA THR A 100 -97.40 1.68 -19.13
C THR A 100 -96.40 1.33 -20.22
N CYS A 101 -96.56 0.14 -20.83
CA CYS A 101 -95.65 -0.39 -21.83
C CYS A 101 -95.50 0.59 -23.01
N GLY A 102 -94.26 0.87 -23.43
CA GLY A 102 -93.95 1.78 -24.54
C GLY A 102 -93.94 3.27 -24.20
N THR A 103 -94.19 3.65 -22.94
CA THR A 103 -94.06 5.04 -22.44
C THR A 103 -92.92 5.14 -21.42
N SER A 104 -92.26 6.29 -21.31
CA SER A 104 -91.13 6.48 -20.38
C SER A 104 -91.51 6.09 -18.94
N PRO A 105 -90.72 5.28 -18.22
CA PRO A 105 -89.33 4.89 -18.54
C PRO A 105 -89.17 3.72 -19.52
N LEU A 106 -90.26 3.14 -20.05
CA LEU A 106 -90.30 1.94 -20.89
C LEU A 106 -90.37 2.21 -22.41
N SER A 107 -90.19 3.46 -22.86
CA SER A 107 -90.37 3.84 -24.27
C SER A 107 -89.17 3.56 -25.18
N SER A 108 -88.03 3.12 -24.64
CA SER A 108 -86.78 3.02 -25.40
C SER A 108 -85.93 1.79 -25.02
N CYS A 109 -86.58 0.71 -24.57
CA CYS A 109 -85.92 -0.52 -24.15
C CYS A 109 -85.28 -1.23 -25.37
N GLY A 110 -84.04 -0.88 -25.69
CA GLY A 110 -83.26 -1.44 -26.81
C GLY A 110 -82.85 -2.90 -26.58
N GLY A 111 -83.83 -3.77 -26.28
CA GLY A 111 -83.65 -5.17 -25.96
C GLY A 111 -83.29 -5.47 -24.50
N VAL A 112 -83.14 -4.46 -23.62
CA VAL A 112 -82.82 -4.67 -22.19
C VAL A 112 -83.61 -3.69 -21.31
N LEU A 113 -84.19 -4.18 -20.21
CA LEU A 113 -84.86 -3.41 -19.16
C LEU A 113 -84.20 -3.73 -17.82
N TYR A 114 -83.81 -2.70 -17.06
CA TYR A 114 -83.16 -2.88 -15.76
C TYR A 114 -84.06 -2.48 -14.58
N ILE A 115 -83.98 -3.25 -13.50
CA ILE A 115 -84.63 -2.97 -12.20
C ILE A 115 -83.54 -2.86 -11.15
N GLY A 116 -83.46 -1.72 -10.46
CA GLY A 116 -82.33 -1.38 -9.60
C GLY A 116 -81.44 -0.30 -10.22
N ASP A 117 -80.85 0.52 -9.35
CA ASP A 117 -79.86 1.56 -9.68
C ASP A 117 -78.41 1.13 -9.38
N GLY A 118 -78.24 -0.08 -8.85
CA GLY A 118 -76.94 -0.65 -8.57
C GLY A 118 -76.34 -0.24 -7.23
N THR A 119 -77.04 0.46 -6.34
CA THR A 119 -76.46 0.97 -5.08
C THR A 119 -77.36 0.80 -3.85
N SER A 120 -78.68 0.90 -4.01
CA SER A 120 -79.66 0.83 -2.91
C SER A 120 -80.65 -0.33 -3.04
N ALA A 121 -81.12 -0.88 -1.91
CA ALA A 121 -82.20 -1.86 -1.92
C ALA A 121 -83.52 -1.17 -2.34
N MET A 122 -84.18 -1.69 -3.39
CA MET A 122 -85.44 -1.14 -3.93
C MET A 122 -86.39 -2.24 -4.42
N SER A 123 -87.68 -1.93 -4.62
CA SER A 123 -88.67 -2.91 -5.06
C SER A 123 -89.55 -2.44 -6.23
N LEU A 124 -89.70 -3.25 -7.29
CA LEU A 124 -90.82 -3.12 -8.23
C LEU A 124 -92.00 -3.92 -7.67
N ILE A 125 -93.02 -3.23 -7.18
CA ILE A 125 -94.16 -3.81 -6.48
C ILE A 125 -95.28 -4.15 -7.47
N MET A 126 -95.64 -5.42 -7.55
CA MET A 126 -96.65 -5.95 -8.45
C MET A 126 -98.04 -5.80 -7.85
N ASN A 127 -98.54 -4.57 -7.83
CA ASN A 127 -99.88 -4.22 -7.33
C ASN A 127 -101.00 -4.34 -8.39
N GLN A 128 -100.64 -4.59 -9.65
CA GLN A 128 -101.53 -4.98 -10.75
C GLN A 128 -100.76 -5.82 -11.77
N ASN A 129 -101.46 -6.45 -12.72
CA ASN A 129 -100.81 -7.10 -13.86
C ASN A 129 -99.95 -6.11 -14.65
N LEU A 130 -98.72 -6.51 -14.95
CA LEU A 130 -97.78 -5.75 -15.76
C LEU A 130 -97.49 -6.51 -17.06
N ASP A 131 -98.01 -6.01 -18.18
CA ASP A 131 -97.75 -6.58 -19.50
C ASP A 131 -96.73 -5.72 -20.26
N LEU A 132 -95.55 -6.29 -20.51
CA LEU A 132 -94.43 -5.67 -21.19
C LEU A 132 -94.20 -6.25 -22.59
N THR A 133 -95.12 -7.05 -23.11
CA THR A 133 -94.97 -7.71 -24.42
C THR A 133 -94.82 -6.72 -25.58
N CYS A 134 -95.31 -5.48 -25.43
CA CYS A 134 -95.16 -4.43 -26.44
C CYS A 134 -93.70 -4.03 -26.71
N LEU A 135 -92.78 -4.37 -25.79
CA LEU A 135 -91.34 -4.06 -25.92
C LEU A 135 -90.60 -5.03 -26.86
N GLY A 136 -91.28 -6.08 -27.34
CA GLY A 136 -90.61 -7.18 -28.04
C GLY A 136 -89.76 -8.04 -27.09
N ALA A 137 -88.90 -8.90 -27.65
CA ALA A 137 -88.02 -9.76 -26.85
C ALA A 137 -86.98 -8.89 -26.11
N ILE A 138 -86.99 -8.95 -24.78
CA ILE A 138 -86.10 -8.15 -23.94
C ILE A 138 -85.36 -9.00 -22.91
N GLN A 139 -84.21 -8.52 -22.47
CA GLN A 139 -83.54 -9.00 -21.27
C GLN A 139 -83.95 -8.14 -20.08
N LEU A 140 -84.70 -8.71 -19.13
CA LEU A 140 -85.05 -8.06 -17.88
C LEU A 140 -83.98 -8.38 -16.83
N ILE A 141 -83.26 -7.38 -16.34
CA ILE A 141 -82.14 -7.58 -15.39
C ILE A 141 -82.46 -6.89 -14.07
N VAL A 142 -82.45 -7.65 -12.97
CA VAL A 142 -82.66 -7.17 -11.60
C VAL A 142 -81.31 -7.14 -10.87
N ARG A 143 -80.93 -5.98 -10.34
CA ARG A 143 -79.53 -5.69 -9.94
C ARG A 143 -79.38 -5.35 -8.46
N ASN A 144 -78.21 -5.67 -7.89
CA ASN A 144 -77.65 -5.16 -6.62
C ASN A 144 -78.69 -4.89 -5.49
N ASN A 145 -79.24 -5.94 -4.89
CA ASN A 145 -80.24 -5.87 -3.79
C ASN A 145 -81.64 -5.34 -4.17
N ALA A 146 -81.93 -5.11 -5.45
CA ALA A 146 -83.29 -4.82 -5.91
C ALA A 146 -84.20 -6.06 -5.89
N THR A 147 -85.50 -5.81 -5.76
CA THR A 147 -86.53 -6.82 -5.53
C THR A 147 -87.69 -6.69 -6.52
N LEU A 148 -88.14 -7.78 -7.13
CA LEU A 148 -89.48 -7.84 -7.76
C LEU A 148 -90.48 -8.29 -6.70
N ASP A 149 -91.35 -7.42 -6.21
CA ASP A 149 -92.15 -7.69 -5.01
C ASP A 149 -93.61 -8.01 -5.34
N PHE A 150 -94.02 -9.26 -5.12
CA PHE A 150 -95.38 -9.76 -5.33
C PHE A 150 -96.22 -9.84 -4.03
N SER A 151 -95.78 -9.21 -2.94
CA SER A 151 -96.41 -9.32 -1.62
C SER A 151 -97.83 -8.73 -1.48
N GLY A 152 -98.29 -7.95 -2.47
CA GLY A 152 -99.48 -7.10 -2.34
C GLY A 152 -100.81 -7.65 -2.88
N ALA A 153 -100.82 -8.54 -3.89
CA ALA A 153 -102.04 -9.07 -4.54
C ALA A 153 -101.74 -10.09 -5.66
N ASN A 154 -102.78 -10.77 -6.18
CA ASN A 154 -102.73 -11.75 -7.29
C ASN A 154 -102.44 -11.09 -8.66
N ASN A 155 -101.17 -10.88 -9.02
CA ASN A 155 -100.79 -10.13 -10.21
C ASN A 155 -99.68 -10.79 -11.04
N ASP A 156 -99.85 -10.73 -12.36
CA ASP A 156 -98.96 -11.37 -13.34
C ASP A 156 -97.99 -10.39 -13.99
N LEU A 157 -96.78 -10.87 -14.29
CA LEU A 157 -95.81 -10.18 -15.16
C LEU A 157 -95.74 -10.90 -16.52
N LYS A 158 -95.90 -10.19 -17.64
CA LYS A 158 -95.84 -10.78 -18.99
C LYS A 158 -94.77 -10.13 -19.86
N LEU A 159 -93.92 -10.94 -20.47
CA LEU A 159 -92.86 -10.53 -21.40
C LEU A 159 -93.09 -11.20 -22.78
N ALA A 160 -92.58 -10.61 -23.86
CA ALA A 160 -92.70 -11.21 -25.19
C ALA A 160 -91.88 -12.51 -25.32
N SER A 161 -92.25 -13.37 -26.27
CA SER A 161 -91.50 -14.60 -26.56
C SER A 161 -90.04 -14.29 -26.90
N GLY A 162 -89.09 -15.07 -26.38
CA GLY A 162 -87.64 -14.84 -26.54
C GLY A 162 -87.02 -13.87 -25.53
N SER A 163 -87.82 -13.35 -24.57
CA SER A 163 -87.29 -12.55 -23.47
C SER A 163 -86.53 -13.43 -22.45
N VAL A 164 -85.60 -12.82 -21.69
CA VAL A 164 -84.78 -13.50 -20.68
C VAL A 164 -84.80 -12.68 -19.38
N ILE A 165 -84.88 -13.33 -18.23
CA ILE A 165 -84.81 -12.65 -16.92
C ILE A 165 -83.49 -13.03 -16.23
N VAL A 166 -82.77 -12.03 -15.72
CA VAL A 166 -81.47 -12.19 -15.04
C VAL A 166 -81.52 -11.52 -13.66
N PHE A 167 -81.05 -12.21 -12.64
CA PHE A 167 -80.86 -11.65 -11.29
C PHE A 167 -79.37 -11.59 -10.97
N GLU A 168 -78.87 -10.42 -10.60
CA GLU A 168 -77.51 -10.25 -10.09
C GLU A 168 -77.43 -10.58 -8.59
N THR A 169 -76.21 -10.73 -8.07
CA THR A 169 -75.98 -11.12 -6.67
C THR A 169 -76.61 -10.13 -5.68
N GLY A 170 -77.42 -10.63 -4.76
CA GLY A 170 -78.14 -9.83 -3.74
C GLY A 170 -79.59 -9.49 -4.11
N SER A 171 -79.98 -9.58 -5.38
CA SER A 171 -81.35 -9.32 -5.84
C SER A 171 -82.32 -10.46 -5.51
N ALA A 172 -83.61 -10.13 -5.36
CA ALA A 172 -84.64 -11.09 -4.97
C ALA A 172 -85.93 -10.95 -5.79
N ILE A 173 -86.78 -11.97 -5.78
CA ILE A 173 -88.18 -11.89 -6.24
C ILE A 173 -89.11 -11.59 -5.06
N TYR A 174 -88.55 -11.01 -3.99
CA TYR A 174 -89.29 -10.75 -2.77
C TYR A 174 -88.54 -10.02 -1.65
N SER A 175 -89.25 -9.20 -0.88
CA SER A 175 -88.68 -8.44 0.26
C SER A 175 -89.05 -8.99 1.65
N GLY A 176 -89.91 -10.03 1.75
CA GLY A 176 -90.16 -10.75 3.01
C GLY A 176 -91.60 -10.82 3.56
N GLY A 177 -92.67 -10.49 2.79
CA GLY A 177 -94.09 -10.62 3.25
C GLY A 177 -95.01 -11.35 2.26
N GLY A 178 -95.72 -12.43 2.65
CA GLY A 178 -96.37 -13.50 1.82
C GLY A 178 -96.66 -13.22 0.31
N CYS A 179 -96.21 -14.06 -0.65
CA CYS A 179 -96.73 -14.06 -2.05
C CYS A 179 -97.93 -15.01 -2.21
N SER A 180 -98.79 -14.80 -3.20
CA SER A 180 -100.01 -15.59 -3.39
C SER A 180 -99.86 -16.71 -4.42
N ALA A 181 -100.58 -17.82 -4.25
CA ALA A 181 -100.48 -19.01 -5.12
C ALA A 181 -100.89 -18.81 -6.60
N SER A 182 -101.37 -17.60 -6.93
CA SER A 182 -101.87 -17.25 -8.27
C SER A 182 -100.96 -16.31 -9.05
N ASP A 183 -99.87 -15.82 -8.45
CA ASP A 183 -98.93 -14.90 -9.11
C ASP A 183 -98.09 -15.67 -10.14
N ARG A 184 -98.07 -15.21 -11.40
CA ARG A 184 -97.34 -15.86 -12.50
C ARG A 184 -96.46 -14.89 -13.28
N ILE A 185 -95.33 -15.39 -13.75
CA ILE A 185 -94.45 -14.72 -14.70
C ILE A 185 -94.55 -15.46 -16.04
N TYR A 186 -94.89 -14.74 -17.11
CA TYR A 186 -95.02 -15.26 -18.46
C TYR A 186 -93.90 -14.74 -19.36
N ILE A 187 -93.36 -15.62 -20.22
CA ILE A 187 -92.54 -15.26 -21.38
C ILE A 187 -93.20 -15.87 -22.61
N GLY A 188 -93.69 -15.01 -23.51
CA GLY A 188 -94.61 -15.42 -24.57
C GLY A 188 -95.93 -15.95 -23.99
N GLY A 189 -96.40 -17.10 -24.49
CA GLY A 189 -97.59 -17.77 -23.95
C GLY A 189 -97.34 -18.68 -22.76
N SER A 190 -96.08 -18.83 -22.34
CA SER A 190 -95.65 -19.84 -21.36
C SER A 190 -95.42 -19.23 -19.99
N VAL A 191 -95.87 -19.91 -18.93
CA VAL A 191 -95.54 -19.58 -17.53
C VAL A 191 -94.12 -20.05 -17.23
N VAL A 192 -93.25 -19.14 -16.82
CA VAL A 192 -91.83 -19.41 -16.49
C VAL A 192 -91.52 -19.30 -15.00
N GLY A 193 -92.46 -18.80 -14.21
CA GLY A 193 -92.39 -18.80 -12.74
C GLY A 193 -93.78 -18.62 -12.14
N ASN A 194 -94.05 -19.27 -11.01
CA ASN A 194 -95.30 -19.15 -10.26
C ASN A 194 -95.03 -19.19 -8.76
N CYS A 195 -95.75 -18.39 -7.97
CA CYS A 195 -95.72 -18.49 -6.50
C CYS A 195 -96.63 -19.63 -6.02
N ASN A 196 -96.22 -20.35 -4.97
CA ASN A 196 -96.94 -21.51 -4.39
C ASN A 196 -97.57 -21.23 -3.01
N GLY A 197 -97.61 -19.97 -2.55
CA GLY A 197 -98.44 -19.54 -1.41
C GLY A 197 -97.97 -19.91 0.02
N SER A 198 -96.68 -20.15 0.30
CA SER A 198 -96.22 -20.57 1.65
C SER A 198 -94.83 -20.09 2.09
N GLY A 199 -94.56 -18.78 2.06
CA GLY A 199 -93.58 -18.13 2.97
C GLY A 199 -92.08 -18.37 2.76
N SER A 200 -91.64 -19.24 1.85
CA SER A 200 -90.24 -19.32 1.37
C SER A 200 -90.25 -19.38 -0.15
N ILE A 201 -89.73 -18.35 -0.80
CA ILE A 201 -89.76 -18.23 -2.26
C ILE A 201 -88.44 -18.77 -2.82
N PRO A 202 -88.49 -19.62 -3.85
CA PRO A 202 -87.31 -20.20 -4.48
C PRO A 202 -86.32 -19.13 -4.95
N SER A 203 -85.03 -19.31 -4.63
CA SER A 203 -83.90 -18.67 -5.32
C SER A 203 -84.02 -18.88 -6.84
N PHE A 204 -83.35 -18.07 -7.66
CA PHE A 204 -83.31 -18.32 -9.13
C PHE A 204 -82.89 -19.76 -9.45
N SER A 205 -82.01 -20.35 -8.63
CA SER A 205 -81.64 -21.78 -8.68
C SER A 205 -82.81 -22.75 -8.43
N GLU A 206 -83.75 -22.43 -7.55
CA GLU A 206 -84.91 -23.27 -7.24
C GLU A 206 -86.09 -23.05 -8.20
N ILE A 207 -86.17 -21.89 -8.88
CA ILE A 207 -87.08 -21.67 -10.02
C ILE A 207 -86.61 -22.50 -11.21
N VAL A 208 -85.30 -22.62 -11.42
CA VAL A 208 -84.72 -23.51 -12.44
C VAL A 208 -84.89 -24.99 -12.08
N ALA A 209 -84.79 -25.35 -10.81
CA ALA A 209 -84.95 -26.74 -10.36
C ALA A 209 -86.40 -27.26 -10.42
N ASN A 210 -87.41 -26.38 -10.35
CA ASN A 210 -88.84 -26.76 -10.37
C ASN A 210 -89.54 -26.51 -11.73
N GLY A 211 -88.78 -26.39 -12.82
CA GLY A 211 -89.33 -26.36 -14.19
C GLY A 211 -89.28 -25.00 -14.91
N GLY A 212 -88.66 -23.97 -14.31
CA GLY A 212 -88.30 -22.73 -15.01
C GLY A 212 -87.09 -22.97 -15.92
N ILE A 213 -87.28 -22.99 -17.23
CA ILE A 213 -86.20 -23.31 -18.15
C ILE A 213 -85.24 -22.11 -18.34
N ASN A 214 -84.04 -22.15 -17.74
CA ASN A 214 -82.88 -21.56 -18.39
C ASN A 214 -82.36 -22.61 -19.39
N GLU A 215 -82.92 -22.59 -20.61
CA GLU A 215 -82.57 -23.60 -21.61
C GLU A 215 -81.07 -23.64 -21.91
N ALA A 216 -80.34 -22.54 -21.69
CA ALA A 216 -78.89 -22.43 -21.91
C ALA A 216 -78.01 -22.78 -20.68
N GLY A 217 -78.53 -22.92 -19.46
CA GLY A 217 -77.75 -23.28 -18.26
C GLY A 217 -76.76 -22.21 -17.75
N ILE A 218 -75.88 -22.57 -16.81
CA ILE A 218 -74.84 -21.69 -16.23
C ILE A 218 -73.48 -22.03 -16.85
N LEU A 219 -72.72 -21.00 -17.27
CA LEU A 219 -71.39 -21.18 -17.85
C LEU A 219 -70.28 -21.20 -16.80
N SER A 220 -69.38 -22.18 -16.86
CA SER A 220 -68.20 -22.31 -15.99
C SER A 220 -66.92 -22.62 -16.79
N GLY A 221 -65.74 -22.25 -16.29
CA GLY A 221 -64.44 -22.42 -16.97
C GLY A 221 -63.42 -21.33 -16.60
N ASN A 222 -62.17 -21.40 -17.07
CA ASN A 222 -61.16 -20.37 -16.77
C ASN A 222 -61.28 -19.18 -17.73
N GLN A 223 -61.51 -17.95 -17.24
CA GLN A 223 -61.67 -16.78 -18.12
C GLN A 223 -60.35 -16.26 -18.71
N TYR A 224 -59.20 -16.68 -18.20
CA TYR A 224 -57.89 -16.17 -18.62
C TYR A 224 -57.11 -17.24 -19.35
N ILE A 225 -56.87 -17.02 -20.64
CA ILE A 225 -56.07 -17.89 -21.50
C ILE A 225 -55.08 -17.05 -22.30
N CYS A 226 -54.16 -17.71 -23.00
CA CYS A 226 -52.97 -17.08 -23.54
C CYS A 226 -52.78 -17.39 -25.01
N THR A 227 -52.16 -16.51 -25.80
CA THR A 227 -51.86 -16.87 -27.20
C THR A 227 -50.80 -17.97 -27.33
N TYR A 228 -50.10 -18.31 -26.23
CA TYR A 228 -49.17 -19.43 -26.11
C TYR A 228 -49.26 -20.07 -24.71
N GLY A 229 -48.83 -21.31 -24.55
CA GLY A 229 -48.95 -22.02 -23.27
C GLY A 229 -50.38 -22.51 -23.01
N THR A 230 -51.05 -22.02 -21.96
CA THR A 230 -52.47 -22.32 -21.68
C THR A 230 -53.37 -21.55 -22.65
N ASN A 231 -53.34 -21.95 -23.92
CA ASN A 231 -54.05 -21.29 -25.02
C ASN A 231 -55.49 -21.77 -25.22
N THR A 232 -55.94 -22.70 -24.40
CA THR A 232 -57.30 -23.20 -24.44
C THR A 232 -57.89 -23.23 -23.03
N THR A 233 -59.21 -23.07 -22.98
CA THR A 233 -60.03 -23.37 -21.80
C THR A 233 -61.33 -23.96 -22.30
N THR A 234 -61.94 -24.86 -21.54
CA THR A 234 -63.27 -25.36 -21.89
C THR A 234 -64.29 -24.63 -21.05
N PHE A 235 -65.20 -23.93 -21.72
CA PHE A 235 -66.41 -23.48 -21.06
C PHE A 235 -67.43 -24.60 -21.12
N THR A 236 -68.05 -24.90 -19.98
CA THR A 236 -69.12 -25.89 -19.86
C THR A 236 -70.40 -25.19 -19.46
N SER A 237 -71.53 -25.70 -19.95
CA SER A 237 -72.84 -25.33 -19.46
C SER A 237 -73.41 -26.48 -18.62
N THR A 238 -74.19 -26.15 -17.59
CA THR A 238 -75.01 -27.13 -16.86
C THR A 238 -76.14 -27.74 -17.70
N SER A 239 -76.42 -27.17 -18.88
CA SER A 239 -77.41 -27.67 -19.85
C SER A 239 -76.70 -28.30 -21.06
N SER A 240 -77.23 -29.41 -21.61
CA SER A 240 -76.66 -30.13 -22.76
C SER A 240 -77.47 -29.95 -24.05
N GLY A 241 -76.82 -30.03 -25.22
CA GLY A 241 -77.50 -29.99 -26.53
C GLY A 241 -77.64 -28.62 -27.22
N GLY A 242 -77.08 -27.55 -26.65
CA GLY A 242 -76.94 -26.22 -27.28
C GLY A 242 -75.64 -26.05 -28.06
N THR A 243 -75.49 -24.89 -28.70
CA THR A 243 -74.33 -24.52 -29.53
C THR A 243 -73.54 -23.35 -28.95
N TRP A 244 -72.23 -23.36 -29.14
CA TRP A 244 -71.33 -22.28 -28.70
C TRP A 244 -70.97 -21.33 -29.84
N SER A 245 -70.85 -20.04 -29.52
CA SER A 245 -70.37 -19.00 -30.44
C SER A 245 -69.47 -18.00 -29.70
N SER A 246 -68.60 -17.32 -30.44
CA SER A 246 -67.73 -16.27 -29.93
C SER A 246 -68.12 -14.94 -30.56
N SER A 247 -68.22 -13.89 -29.75
CA SER A 247 -68.49 -12.52 -30.22
C SER A 247 -67.35 -11.95 -31.05
N ASN A 248 -66.12 -12.46 -30.87
CA ASN A 248 -64.97 -12.04 -31.65
C ASN A 248 -64.03 -13.24 -31.90
N PRO A 249 -64.29 -14.03 -32.97
CA PRO A 249 -63.46 -15.18 -33.34
C PRO A 249 -62.01 -14.82 -33.66
N SER A 250 -61.71 -13.56 -34.00
CA SER A 250 -60.33 -13.11 -34.22
C SER A 250 -59.52 -13.00 -32.92
N VAL A 251 -60.18 -12.93 -31.77
CA VAL A 251 -59.57 -12.89 -30.43
C VAL A 251 -59.60 -14.27 -29.78
N ALA A 252 -60.76 -14.92 -29.75
CA ALA A 252 -60.89 -16.31 -29.27
C ALA A 252 -61.95 -17.05 -30.08
N THR A 253 -61.62 -18.26 -30.54
CA THR A 253 -62.58 -19.17 -31.16
C THR A 253 -63.19 -20.08 -30.10
N VAL A 254 -64.39 -20.61 -30.36
CA VAL A 254 -65.00 -21.64 -29.52
C VAL A 254 -65.52 -22.75 -30.40
N ASN A 255 -65.27 -24.00 -30.01
CA ASN A 255 -65.85 -25.15 -30.68
C ASN A 255 -67.36 -25.19 -30.39
N SER A 256 -68.17 -25.17 -31.46
CA SER A 256 -69.62 -25.03 -31.37
C SER A 256 -70.32 -26.17 -30.62
N SER A 257 -69.71 -27.36 -30.48
CA SER A 257 -70.30 -28.50 -29.78
C SER A 257 -69.63 -28.84 -28.45
N SER A 258 -68.32 -28.59 -28.30
CA SER A 258 -67.58 -28.96 -27.07
C SER A 258 -67.36 -27.83 -26.08
N GLY A 259 -67.57 -26.56 -26.47
CA GLY A 259 -67.30 -25.40 -25.60
C GLY A 259 -65.82 -25.13 -25.37
N LEU A 260 -64.94 -25.82 -26.10
CA LEU A 260 -63.49 -25.57 -26.07
C LEU A 260 -63.20 -24.21 -26.70
N VAL A 261 -62.82 -23.25 -25.88
CA VAL A 261 -62.39 -21.91 -26.25
C VAL A 261 -60.89 -21.92 -26.50
N THR A 262 -60.46 -21.45 -27.67
CA THR A 262 -59.05 -21.38 -28.09
C THR A 262 -58.67 -19.93 -28.38
N ALA A 263 -57.60 -19.47 -27.75
CA ALA A 263 -57.02 -18.16 -27.98
C ALA A 263 -56.51 -18.02 -29.42
N VAL A 264 -56.77 -16.86 -30.04
CA VAL A 264 -56.30 -16.51 -31.38
C VAL A 264 -55.42 -15.26 -31.35
N ALA A 265 -55.89 -14.19 -30.72
CA ALA A 265 -55.15 -12.94 -30.55
C ALA A 265 -55.48 -12.29 -29.20
N ALA A 266 -54.60 -11.40 -28.72
CA ALA A 266 -54.84 -10.69 -27.47
C ALA A 266 -56.10 -9.81 -27.56
N GLY A 267 -56.90 -9.82 -26.49
CA GLY A 267 -58.15 -9.07 -26.41
C GLY A 267 -59.19 -9.77 -25.54
N THR A 268 -60.41 -9.26 -25.56
CA THR A 268 -61.55 -9.86 -24.86
C THR A 268 -62.58 -10.35 -25.88
N ALA A 269 -63.05 -11.58 -25.72
CA ALA A 269 -64.19 -12.10 -26.45
C ALA A 269 -65.28 -12.55 -25.47
N ILE A 270 -66.54 -12.45 -25.88
CA ILE A 270 -67.68 -12.99 -25.13
C ILE A 270 -68.03 -14.33 -25.77
N ILE A 271 -67.99 -15.39 -24.97
CA ILE A 271 -68.37 -16.73 -25.39
C ILE A 271 -69.83 -16.96 -24.98
N THR A 272 -70.65 -17.32 -25.96
CA THR A 272 -72.09 -17.46 -25.84
C THR A 272 -72.48 -18.91 -26.09
N TYR A 273 -73.26 -19.51 -25.18
CA TYR A 273 -73.90 -20.80 -25.37
C TYR A 273 -75.39 -20.60 -25.60
N THR A 274 -75.92 -21.09 -26.71
CA THR A 274 -77.32 -20.91 -27.11
C THR A 274 -78.02 -22.27 -27.21
N ARG A 275 -79.18 -22.41 -26.57
CA ARG A 275 -80.03 -23.59 -26.69
C ARG A 275 -81.48 -23.16 -26.86
N SER A 276 -82.13 -23.68 -27.91
CA SER A 276 -83.54 -23.40 -28.23
C SER A 276 -83.91 -21.90 -28.30
N GLY A 277 -82.94 -21.06 -28.71
CA GLY A 277 -83.12 -19.61 -28.85
C GLY A 277 -82.73 -18.77 -27.63
N VAL A 278 -82.44 -19.39 -26.48
CA VAL A 278 -82.00 -18.73 -25.24
C VAL A 278 -80.48 -18.83 -25.11
N SER A 279 -79.80 -17.79 -24.62
CA SER A 279 -78.33 -17.72 -24.56
C SER A 279 -77.79 -17.41 -23.16
N ALA A 280 -76.67 -18.05 -22.79
CA ALA A 280 -75.84 -17.70 -21.63
C ALA A 280 -74.46 -17.21 -22.12
N THR A 281 -73.88 -16.19 -21.49
CA THR A 281 -72.64 -15.55 -21.96
C THR A 281 -71.56 -15.49 -20.88
N ARG A 282 -70.29 -15.52 -21.29
CA ARG A 282 -69.14 -15.39 -20.38
C ARG A 282 -67.92 -14.81 -21.08
N ASN A 283 -67.18 -13.92 -20.42
CA ASN A 283 -65.99 -13.32 -20.99
C ASN A 283 -64.81 -14.30 -21.00
N VAL A 284 -63.99 -14.22 -22.04
CA VAL A 284 -62.64 -14.77 -22.07
C VAL A 284 -61.66 -13.63 -22.37
N TYR A 285 -60.63 -13.52 -21.54
CA TYR A 285 -59.53 -12.58 -21.65
C TYR A 285 -58.32 -13.34 -22.20
N VAL A 286 -57.91 -12.98 -23.40
CA VAL A 286 -56.74 -13.54 -24.06
C VAL A 286 -55.58 -12.58 -23.89
N SER A 287 -54.51 -12.99 -23.23
CA SER A 287 -53.27 -12.22 -23.15
C SER A 287 -52.18 -12.83 -24.04
N SER A 288 -51.33 -11.98 -24.60
CA SER A 288 -50.11 -12.38 -25.32
C SER A 288 -48.85 -12.23 -24.46
N SER A 289 -48.99 -11.94 -23.17
CA SER A 289 -47.88 -11.81 -22.24
C SER A 289 -48.30 -12.04 -20.78
N GLY A 290 -47.33 -12.36 -19.92
CA GLY A 290 -47.54 -12.31 -18.46
C GLY A 290 -47.93 -10.89 -18.00
N PRO A 291 -48.35 -10.71 -16.74
CA PRO A 291 -48.71 -9.39 -16.22
C PRO A 291 -47.55 -8.40 -16.32
N GLY A 292 -47.88 -7.10 -16.37
CA GLY A 292 -46.87 -6.06 -16.31
C GLY A 292 -46.06 -6.09 -15.00
N THR A 293 -44.90 -5.44 -14.99
CA THR A 293 -44.10 -5.28 -13.79
C THR A 293 -44.91 -4.55 -12.71
N PRO A 294 -44.96 -5.05 -11.46
CA PRO A 294 -45.54 -4.31 -10.35
C PRO A 294 -44.91 -2.93 -10.18
N GLY A 295 -45.68 -1.98 -9.64
CA GLY A 295 -45.14 -0.66 -9.26
C GLY A 295 -44.10 -0.73 -8.15
N ALA A 296 -43.60 0.44 -7.71
CA ALA A 296 -42.66 0.51 -6.60
C ALA A 296 -43.23 -0.14 -5.33
N ILE A 297 -42.45 -1.00 -4.70
CA ILE A 297 -42.82 -1.59 -3.42
C ILE A 297 -42.73 -0.48 -2.36
N THR A 298 -43.84 -0.23 -1.69
CA THR A 298 -43.89 0.72 -0.56
C THR A 298 -43.63 -0.03 0.73
N GLY A 299 -42.70 0.45 1.54
CA GLY A 299 -42.35 -0.11 2.84
C GLY A 299 -41.10 0.56 3.41
N THR A 300 -40.78 0.27 4.68
CA THR A 300 -39.62 0.88 5.35
C THR A 300 -38.32 0.18 4.93
N THR A 301 -37.33 0.94 4.43
CA THR A 301 -36.11 0.38 3.81
C THR A 301 -34.99 0.04 4.79
N ALA A 302 -34.97 0.64 5.98
CA ALA A 302 -34.02 0.32 7.05
C ALA A 302 -34.80 -0.19 8.26
N GLN A 303 -34.56 -1.45 8.65
CA GLN A 303 -35.26 -2.13 9.72
C GLN A 303 -34.33 -2.43 10.90
N CYS A 304 -34.92 -2.49 12.09
CA CYS A 304 -34.23 -3.07 13.24
C CYS A 304 -34.30 -4.60 13.19
N PRO A 305 -33.38 -5.32 13.85
CA PRO A 305 -33.42 -6.77 13.92
C PRO A 305 -34.74 -7.30 14.50
N SER A 306 -35.32 -8.32 13.85
CA SER A 306 -36.46 -9.10 14.36
C SER A 306 -37.75 -8.31 14.63
N VAL A 307 -37.99 -7.24 13.89
CA VAL A 307 -39.23 -6.46 13.95
C VAL A 307 -40.33 -7.19 13.19
N THR A 308 -41.42 -7.54 13.87
CA THR A 308 -42.59 -8.21 13.29
C THR A 308 -43.64 -7.20 12.82
N GLY A 309 -44.45 -7.58 11.84
CA GLY A 309 -45.59 -6.76 11.41
C GLY A 309 -45.26 -5.71 10.34
N GLN A 310 -44.08 -5.77 9.74
CA GLN A 310 -43.68 -4.82 8.70
C GLN A 310 -44.45 -5.12 7.41
N ILE A 311 -45.13 -4.12 6.86
CA ILE A 311 -45.96 -4.28 5.66
C ILE A 311 -45.21 -3.74 4.45
N TYR A 312 -45.18 -4.55 3.39
CA TYR A 312 -44.71 -4.16 2.07
C TYR A 312 -45.82 -4.37 1.06
N SER A 313 -46.11 -3.35 0.26
CA SER A 313 -47.28 -3.35 -0.62
C SER A 313 -47.00 -2.72 -1.97
N ILE A 314 -47.79 -3.13 -2.97
CA ILE A 314 -47.84 -2.55 -4.31
C ILE A 314 -49.29 -2.19 -4.66
N ALA A 315 -49.48 -1.32 -5.65
CA ALA A 315 -50.77 -1.19 -6.32
C ALA A 315 -51.10 -2.46 -7.12
N ALA A 316 -52.39 -2.78 -7.27
CA ALA A 316 -52.82 -3.93 -8.07
C ALA A 316 -52.40 -3.80 -9.53
N VAL A 317 -51.86 -4.88 -10.09
CA VAL A 317 -51.40 -4.96 -11.47
C VAL A 317 -52.53 -5.47 -12.37
N SER A 318 -52.87 -4.69 -13.39
CA SER A 318 -53.88 -5.09 -14.38
C SER A 318 -53.50 -6.40 -15.08
N GLY A 319 -54.45 -7.33 -15.20
CA GLY A 319 -54.24 -8.65 -15.82
C GLY A 319 -53.50 -9.67 -14.95
N ALA A 320 -53.17 -9.34 -13.70
CA ALA A 320 -52.63 -10.29 -12.72
C ALA A 320 -53.75 -11.06 -12.02
N SER A 321 -53.56 -12.36 -11.81
CA SER A 321 -54.47 -13.22 -11.03
C SER A 321 -53.90 -13.64 -9.68
N SER A 322 -52.60 -13.44 -9.44
CA SER A 322 -51.91 -13.71 -8.17
C SER A 322 -50.58 -12.94 -8.09
N TYR A 323 -49.92 -12.94 -6.93
CA TYR A 323 -48.61 -12.33 -6.70
C TYR A 323 -47.69 -13.26 -5.92
N THR A 324 -46.42 -13.31 -6.32
CA THR A 324 -45.40 -14.07 -5.59
C THR A 324 -44.41 -13.11 -4.98
N TRP A 325 -44.33 -13.10 -3.65
CA TRP A 325 -43.36 -12.32 -2.90
C TRP A 325 -42.18 -13.16 -2.45
N TYR A 326 -41.01 -12.53 -2.45
CA TYR A 326 -39.76 -13.04 -1.91
C TYR A 326 -39.18 -12.00 -0.95
N VAL A 327 -38.58 -12.48 0.14
CA VAL A 327 -37.91 -11.65 1.14
C VAL A 327 -36.44 -12.08 1.27
N PRO A 328 -35.55 -11.21 1.79
CA PRO A 328 -34.14 -11.57 1.98
C PRO A 328 -33.96 -12.83 2.84
N THR A 329 -32.83 -13.50 2.68
CA THR A 329 -32.48 -14.67 3.51
C THR A 329 -32.54 -14.30 5.00
N GLY A 330 -33.30 -15.06 5.78
CA GLY A 330 -33.50 -14.85 7.23
C GLY A 330 -34.69 -13.98 7.59
N TRP A 331 -35.30 -13.29 6.63
CA TRP A 331 -36.61 -12.68 6.80
C TRP A 331 -37.71 -13.71 6.58
N THR A 332 -38.89 -13.48 7.15
CA THR A 332 -40.04 -14.37 6.98
C THR A 332 -41.28 -13.59 6.55
N ILE A 333 -42.00 -14.11 5.54
CA ILE A 333 -43.34 -13.62 5.21
C ILE A 333 -44.31 -14.31 6.18
N THR A 334 -44.99 -13.52 7.01
CA THR A 334 -45.93 -14.02 8.02
C THR A 334 -47.38 -14.04 7.50
N ALA A 335 -47.72 -13.21 6.51
CA ALA A 335 -49.04 -13.18 5.87
C ALA A 335 -49.00 -12.50 4.49
N GLY A 336 -50.04 -12.70 3.67
CA GLY A 336 -50.29 -11.91 2.45
C GLY A 336 -49.72 -12.46 1.13
N GLN A 337 -49.11 -13.65 1.13
CA GLN A 337 -48.63 -14.28 -0.11
C GLN A 337 -49.80 -14.51 -1.09
N GLY A 338 -49.58 -14.28 -2.38
CA GLY A 338 -50.65 -14.33 -3.39
C GLY A 338 -51.39 -12.99 -3.57
N THR A 339 -51.13 -11.98 -2.75
CA THR A 339 -51.86 -10.69 -2.75
C THR A 339 -50.95 -9.50 -3.05
N THR A 340 -51.53 -8.30 -3.19
CA THR A 340 -50.80 -7.06 -3.45
C THR A 340 -50.01 -6.53 -2.23
N SER A 341 -50.06 -7.21 -1.09
CA SER A 341 -49.36 -6.81 0.13
C SER A 341 -48.90 -8.01 0.93
N VAL A 342 -47.71 -7.94 1.52
CA VAL A 342 -47.21 -8.93 2.48
C VAL A 342 -46.87 -8.30 3.81
N THR A 343 -47.10 -9.05 4.88
CA THR A 343 -46.58 -8.75 6.21
C THR A 343 -45.36 -9.63 6.44
N VAL A 344 -44.28 -9.04 6.93
CA VAL A 344 -43.00 -9.72 7.14
C VAL A 344 -42.45 -9.47 8.53
N THR A 345 -41.58 -10.37 8.96
CA THR A 345 -40.65 -10.15 10.08
C THR A 345 -39.27 -9.88 9.52
N SER A 346 -38.63 -8.78 9.94
CA SER A 346 -37.25 -8.48 9.53
C SER A 346 -36.28 -9.51 10.09
N GLY A 347 -35.21 -9.77 9.34
CA GLY A 347 -34.15 -10.69 9.75
C GLY A 347 -33.35 -10.19 10.96
N THR A 348 -32.25 -10.87 11.23
CA THR A 348 -31.22 -10.46 12.19
C THR A 348 -30.22 -9.48 11.55
N SER A 349 -29.38 -8.83 12.37
CA SER A 349 -28.39 -7.84 11.92
C SER A 349 -27.59 -8.30 10.70
N GLY A 350 -27.52 -7.45 9.68
CA GLY A 350 -26.75 -7.72 8.46
C GLY A 350 -27.44 -8.64 7.43
N GLN A 351 -28.64 -9.17 7.71
CA GLN A 351 -29.45 -9.90 6.73
C GLN A 351 -30.15 -8.93 5.77
N ASN A 352 -29.35 -8.24 4.97
CA ASN A 352 -29.77 -7.25 3.98
C ASN A 352 -30.12 -7.95 2.66
N GLY A 353 -31.02 -7.37 1.87
CA GLY A 353 -31.36 -7.94 0.56
C GLY A 353 -32.53 -7.23 -0.11
N ASN A 354 -33.03 -7.81 -1.20
CA ASN A 354 -34.23 -7.33 -1.86
C ASN A 354 -35.47 -8.01 -1.33
N ILE A 355 -36.51 -7.21 -1.06
CA ILE A 355 -37.88 -7.69 -1.13
C ILE A 355 -38.30 -7.61 -2.59
N GLN A 356 -38.86 -8.69 -3.11
CA GLN A 356 -39.26 -8.82 -4.50
C GLN A 356 -40.72 -9.23 -4.58
N VAL A 357 -41.45 -8.68 -5.56
CA VAL A 357 -42.80 -9.12 -5.91
C VAL A 357 -42.94 -9.30 -7.42
N ASN A 358 -43.50 -10.43 -7.83
CA ASN A 358 -43.88 -10.70 -9.20
C ASN A 358 -45.39 -10.82 -9.31
N ALA A 359 -45.99 -10.18 -10.31
CA ALA A 359 -47.39 -10.41 -10.67
C ALA A 359 -47.49 -11.65 -11.58
N VAL A 360 -48.49 -12.50 -11.35
CA VAL A 360 -48.65 -13.79 -12.05
C VAL A 360 -50.03 -13.89 -12.68
N ASN A 361 -50.10 -14.38 -13.92
CA ASN A 361 -51.35 -14.84 -14.54
C ASN A 361 -51.15 -16.17 -15.29
N GLY A 362 -52.18 -16.67 -15.95
CA GLY A 362 -52.13 -17.93 -16.71
C GLY A 362 -51.05 -17.96 -17.82
N CYS A 363 -50.56 -16.81 -18.28
CA CYS A 363 -49.59 -16.71 -19.37
C CYS A 363 -48.14 -16.68 -18.90
N GLY A 364 -47.93 -16.58 -17.59
CA GLY A 364 -46.61 -16.60 -16.97
C GLY A 364 -46.49 -15.62 -15.82
N THR A 365 -45.28 -15.58 -15.28
CA THR A 365 -44.89 -14.63 -14.24
C THR A 365 -44.30 -13.38 -14.89
N GLY A 366 -44.87 -12.22 -14.58
CA GLY A 366 -44.34 -10.92 -15.00
C GLY A 366 -43.00 -10.61 -14.32
N ASN A 367 -42.30 -9.61 -14.85
CA ASN A 367 -41.05 -9.12 -14.25
C ASN A 367 -41.28 -8.64 -12.82
N GLY A 368 -40.29 -8.87 -11.95
CA GLY A 368 -40.36 -8.50 -10.54
C GLY A 368 -40.14 -7.00 -10.32
N SER A 369 -40.80 -6.46 -9.29
CA SER A 369 -40.40 -5.21 -8.64
C SER A 369 -39.53 -5.53 -7.44
N TYR A 370 -38.54 -4.68 -7.15
CA TYR A 370 -37.53 -4.91 -6.12
C TYR A 370 -37.40 -3.70 -5.20
N GLN A 371 -37.24 -3.94 -3.91
CA GLN A 371 -36.91 -2.93 -2.92
C GLN A 371 -35.76 -3.43 -2.05
N TRP A 372 -34.64 -2.73 -2.09
CA TRP A 372 -33.52 -3.01 -1.21
C TRP A 372 -33.88 -2.63 0.23
N VAL A 373 -33.64 -3.56 1.15
CA VAL A 373 -33.85 -3.39 2.58
C VAL A 373 -32.60 -3.78 3.36
N THR A 374 -32.38 -3.09 4.48
CA THR A 374 -31.27 -3.31 5.41
C THR A 374 -31.79 -3.64 6.81
N VAL A 375 -31.03 -4.44 7.56
CA VAL A 375 -31.26 -4.73 8.97
C VAL A 375 -30.08 -4.18 9.77
N ASP A 376 -30.27 -2.99 10.32
CA ASP A 376 -29.26 -2.24 11.05
C ASP A 376 -29.54 -2.31 12.56
N PRO A 377 -28.65 -2.88 13.38
CA PRO A 377 -28.84 -2.91 14.82
C PRO A 377 -28.64 -1.53 15.47
N VAL A 378 -28.95 -1.43 16.77
CA VAL A 378 -28.42 -0.33 17.59
C VAL A 378 -26.89 -0.42 17.56
N PRO A 379 -26.14 0.66 17.31
CA PRO A 379 -24.69 0.61 17.28
C PRO A 379 -24.14 0.20 18.65
N SER A 380 -22.97 -0.44 18.67
CA SER A 380 -22.24 -0.64 19.92
C SER A 380 -21.74 0.69 20.49
N ALA A 381 -21.38 0.74 21.76
CA ALA A 381 -20.75 1.94 22.32
C ALA A 381 -19.44 2.23 21.56
N PRO A 382 -19.17 3.49 21.15
CA PRO A 382 -17.92 3.83 20.50
C PRO A 382 -16.71 3.40 21.32
N GLY A 383 -15.73 2.79 20.65
CA GLY A 383 -14.45 2.46 21.27
C GLY A 383 -13.65 3.72 21.64
N THR A 384 -12.77 3.61 22.63
CA THR A 384 -11.91 4.71 23.05
C THR A 384 -10.81 4.97 22.04
N ALA A 385 -10.53 6.23 21.73
CA ALA A 385 -9.34 6.64 21.00
C ALA A 385 -8.67 7.80 21.76
N ALA A 386 -7.33 7.86 21.71
CA ALA A 386 -6.59 8.89 22.42
C ALA A 386 -6.91 10.28 21.82
N PRO A 387 -7.25 11.28 22.65
CA PRO A 387 -7.35 12.66 22.18
C PRO A 387 -5.96 13.17 21.77
N TYR A 388 -5.91 14.16 20.88
CA TYR A 388 -4.66 14.74 20.41
C TYR A 388 -4.74 16.26 20.29
N SER A 389 -3.59 16.89 20.05
CA SER A 389 -3.42 18.35 20.00
C SER A 389 -3.93 19.12 21.23
N PRO A 390 -3.66 18.69 22.48
CA PRO A 390 -3.98 19.52 23.63
C PRO A 390 -3.10 20.77 23.62
N ASP A 391 -3.73 21.94 23.54
CA ASP A 391 -3.08 23.21 23.83
C ASP A 391 -3.71 23.85 25.07
N CYS A 392 -3.50 25.14 25.25
CA CYS A 392 -3.94 25.85 26.44
C CYS A 392 -5.46 26.04 26.53
N THR A 393 -6.17 26.00 25.39
CA THR A 393 -7.60 26.31 25.33
C THR A 393 -8.40 25.33 24.48
N GLN A 394 -7.76 24.28 23.96
CA GLN A 394 -8.42 23.33 23.08
C GLN A 394 -7.77 21.94 23.15
N PHE A 395 -8.53 20.93 22.75
CA PHE A 395 -8.00 19.62 22.35
C PHE A 395 -8.97 18.96 21.37
N THR A 396 -8.48 18.02 20.58
CA THR A 396 -9.33 17.24 19.68
C THR A 396 -9.70 15.92 20.34
N ALA A 397 -10.98 15.77 20.73
CA ALA A 397 -11.54 14.51 21.19
C ALA A 397 -11.64 13.53 20.01
N GLN A 398 -11.32 12.26 20.25
CA GLN A 398 -11.37 11.21 19.24
C GLN A 398 -12.06 9.96 19.78
N TRP A 399 -12.75 9.22 18.92
CA TRP A 399 -13.35 7.92 19.22
C TRP A 399 -13.23 6.96 18.02
N ALA A 400 -13.39 5.67 18.29
CA ALA A 400 -13.32 4.65 17.25
C ALA A 400 -14.59 4.63 16.38
N TYR A 401 -14.43 4.26 15.11
CA TYR A 401 -15.53 3.98 14.20
C TYR A 401 -16.46 2.91 14.79
N THR A 402 -17.77 3.19 14.74
CA THR A 402 -18.82 2.27 15.16
C THR A 402 -19.68 1.91 13.95
N SER A 403 -19.75 0.63 13.62
CA SER A 403 -20.62 0.13 12.54
C SER A 403 -22.08 0.51 12.80
N TYR A 404 -22.81 0.82 11.72
CA TYR A 404 -24.23 1.22 11.73
C TYR A 404 -24.53 2.59 12.36
N ALA A 405 -23.51 3.32 12.84
CA ALA A 405 -23.68 4.68 13.31
C ALA A 405 -23.92 5.64 12.12
N THR A 406 -25.03 6.36 12.17
CA THR A 406 -25.35 7.44 11.22
C THR A 406 -24.92 8.81 11.75
N LYS A 407 -24.68 8.94 13.06
CA LYS A 407 -24.11 10.11 13.73
C LYS A 407 -23.64 9.79 15.15
N TYR A 408 -22.98 10.75 15.79
CA TYR A 408 -22.51 10.66 17.18
C TYR A 408 -22.99 11.82 18.05
N PHE A 409 -23.16 11.55 19.35
CA PHE A 409 -23.41 12.55 20.39
C PHE A 409 -22.22 12.64 21.34
N LEU A 410 -21.75 13.85 21.61
CA LEU A 410 -20.60 14.15 22.47
C LEU A 410 -21.06 14.79 23.79
N ASP A 411 -20.61 14.21 24.90
CA ASP A 411 -20.72 14.79 26.23
C ASP A 411 -19.32 15.19 26.74
N VAL A 412 -19.18 16.39 27.31
CA VAL A 412 -17.91 16.87 27.91
C VAL A 412 -18.18 17.45 29.30
N SER A 413 -17.32 17.13 30.26
CA SER A 413 -17.41 17.56 31.66
C SER A 413 -16.02 17.85 32.24
N THR A 414 -15.95 18.60 33.34
CA THR A 414 -14.76 18.67 34.21
C THR A 414 -14.79 17.59 35.31
N ASN A 415 -15.83 16.76 35.36
CA ASN A 415 -16.02 15.68 36.32
C ASN A 415 -16.23 14.34 35.60
N SER A 416 -15.48 13.31 35.97
CA SER A 416 -15.53 11.96 35.37
C SER A 416 -16.90 11.27 35.49
N SER A 417 -17.73 11.68 36.43
CA SER A 417 -19.09 11.15 36.62
C SER A 417 -20.14 11.88 35.77
N PHE A 418 -19.77 12.91 35.01
CA PHE A 418 -20.68 13.72 34.19
C PHE A 418 -21.87 14.29 34.98
N SER A 419 -21.63 14.70 36.25
CA SER A 419 -22.63 15.38 37.09
C SER A 419 -22.92 16.82 36.65
N THR A 420 -21.97 17.43 35.95
CA THR A 420 -22.06 18.74 35.30
C THR A 420 -21.48 18.62 33.89
N PHE A 421 -21.80 19.54 32.99
CA PHE A 421 -21.28 19.53 31.62
C PHE A 421 -20.61 20.86 31.31
N VAL A 422 -19.62 20.84 30.42
CA VAL A 422 -19.11 22.05 29.78
C VAL A 422 -20.25 22.65 28.94
N THR A 423 -20.49 23.95 29.06
CA THR A 423 -21.58 24.63 28.36
C THR A 423 -21.51 24.35 26.86
N GLY A 424 -22.61 23.83 26.28
CA GLY A 424 -22.71 23.47 24.87
C GLY A 424 -22.32 22.02 24.52
N TYR A 425 -21.81 21.24 25.49
CA TYR A 425 -21.33 19.86 25.28
C TYR A 425 -22.10 18.82 26.10
N ASN A 426 -23.41 18.98 26.25
CA ASN A 426 -24.28 17.92 26.79
C ASN A 426 -25.16 17.41 25.65
N ASN A 427 -24.97 16.15 25.26
CA ASN A 427 -25.66 15.53 24.14
C ASN A 427 -25.48 16.31 22.82
N LEU A 428 -24.28 16.83 22.58
CA LEU A 428 -23.97 17.60 21.38
C LEU A 428 -23.94 16.68 20.16
N ASP A 429 -24.83 16.90 19.18
CA ASP A 429 -24.80 16.20 17.90
C ASP A 429 -23.59 16.71 17.09
N VAL A 430 -22.64 15.83 16.83
CA VAL A 430 -21.42 16.14 16.08
C VAL A 430 -21.46 15.57 14.65
N GLY A 431 -22.58 14.98 14.24
CA GLY A 431 -22.73 14.33 12.94
C GLY A 431 -21.94 13.01 12.83
N ASN A 432 -21.72 12.54 11.60
CA ASN A 432 -20.97 11.31 11.34
C ASN A 432 -19.46 11.57 11.24
N VAL A 433 -18.86 11.95 12.36
CA VAL A 433 -17.41 12.21 12.49
C VAL A 433 -16.78 11.28 13.52
N LEU A 434 -15.45 11.12 13.47
CA LEU A 434 -14.69 10.31 14.43
C LEU A 434 -13.85 11.16 15.41
N ASN A 435 -13.91 12.47 15.26
CA ASN A 435 -13.24 13.42 16.12
C ASN A 435 -13.98 14.76 16.14
N TYR A 436 -13.76 15.53 17.19
CA TYR A 436 -14.30 16.88 17.35
C TYR A 436 -13.33 17.74 18.14
N THR A 437 -13.05 18.95 17.67
CA THR A 437 -12.14 19.88 18.35
C THR A 437 -12.93 20.74 19.33
N LEU A 438 -12.64 20.55 20.62
CA LEU A 438 -13.20 21.36 21.70
C LEU A 438 -12.35 22.61 21.85
N THR A 439 -12.97 23.79 21.83
CA THR A 439 -12.29 25.09 21.97
C THR A 439 -12.84 25.88 23.15
N GLY A 440 -12.14 26.94 23.56
CA GLY A 440 -12.57 27.82 24.66
C GLY A 440 -12.45 27.21 26.05
N LEU A 441 -11.53 26.25 26.22
CA LEU A 441 -11.26 25.55 27.47
C LEU A 441 -10.28 26.34 28.36
N ASN A 442 -10.29 26.06 29.66
CA ASN A 442 -9.38 26.69 30.61
C ASN A 442 -8.01 26.00 30.59
N PRO A 443 -6.87 26.71 30.60
CA PRO A 443 -5.53 26.11 30.71
C PRO A 443 -5.35 25.23 31.95
N GLY A 444 -4.56 24.16 31.84
CA GLY A 444 -4.23 23.26 32.97
C GLY A 444 -5.41 22.52 33.59
N THR A 445 -6.52 22.38 32.86
CA THR A 445 -7.77 21.77 33.36
C THR A 445 -8.00 20.42 32.69
N THR A 446 -8.30 19.39 33.49
CA THR A 446 -8.68 18.07 32.98
C THR A 446 -10.17 18.07 32.60
N TYR A 447 -10.45 17.68 31.36
CA TYR A 447 -11.79 17.47 30.84
C TYR A 447 -12.00 15.98 30.58
N TYR A 448 -13.18 15.50 30.93
CA TYR A 448 -13.68 14.17 30.66
C TYR A 448 -14.68 14.23 29.52
N TYR A 449 -14.61 13.30 28.58
CA TYR A 449 -15.58 13.21 27.49
C TYR A 449 -16.01 11.76 27.25
N ARG A 450 -17.24 11.61 26.76
CA ARG A 450 -17.81 10.32 26.34
C ARG A 450 -18.67 10.53 25.12
N VAL A 451 -18.78 9.48 24.31
CA VAL A 451 -19.43 9.53 23.00
C VAL A 451 -20.47 8.43 22.89
N ARG A 452 -21.59 8.73 22.25
CA ARG A 452 -22.64 7.74 21.92
C ARG A 452 -22.82 7.69 20.41
N ALA A 453 -22.92 6.50 19.84
CA ALA A 453 -23.28 6.29 18.44
C ALA A 453 -24.79 6.18 18.30
N TYR A 454 -25.34 6.61 17.17
CA TYR A 454 -26.77 6.57 16.89
C TYR A 454 -27.06 5.86 15.57
N SER A 455 -28.06 5.00 15.54
CA SER A 455 -28.74 4.54 14.31
C SER A 455 -30.24 4.83 14.41
N ASN A 456 -30.98 4.61 13.32
CA ASN A 456 -32.45 4.63 13.32
C ASN A 456 -33.08 3.70 14.37
N CYS A 457 -32.36 2.66 14.82
CA CYS A 457 -32.83 1.70 15.80
C CYS A 457 -32.55 2.09 17.25
N GLY A 458 -31.69 3.10 17.47
CA GLY A 458 -31.44 3.61 18.82
C GLY A 458 -30.07 4.22 18.99
N THR A 459 -29.86 4.75 20.19
CA THR A 459 -28.55 5.27 20.63
C THR A 459 -27.82 4.19 21.42
N SER A 460 -26.53 4.02 21.16
CA SER A 460 -25.67 3.13 21.91
C SER A 460 -25.57 3.55 23.38
N ALA A 461 -25.04 2.66 24.23
CA ALA A 461 -24.48 3.07 25.51
C ALA A 461 -23.34 4.09 25.29
N SER A 462 -23.03 4.88 26.32
CA SER A 462 -21.87 5.77 26.27
C SER A 462 -20.58 4.97 26.16
N SER A 463 -19.61 5.50 25.41
CA SER A 463 -18.23 5.02 25.46
C SER A 463 -17.71 5.01 26.89
N ALA A 464 -16.60 4.28 27.11
CA ALA A 464 -15.82 4.50 28.32
C ALA A 464 -15.42 5.98 28.43
N THR A 465 -15.31 6.47 29.67
CA THR A 465 -14.95 7.87 29.94
C THR A 465 -13.49 8.09 29.55
N MET A 466 -13.28 8.97 28.58
CA MET A 466 -11.95 9.43 28.16
C MET A 466 -11.67 10.77 28.83
N ASN A 467 -10.40 11.17 28.91
CA ASN A 467 -10.03 12.48 29.42
C ASN A 467 -8.85 13.07 28.66
N SER A 468 -8.77 14.41 28.71
CA SER A 468 -7.66 15.20 28.18
C SER A 468 -7.45 16.40 29.10
N ALA A 469 -6.19 16.71 29.41
CA ALA A 469 -5.84 17.92 30.13
C ALA A 469 -5.32 18.97 29.14
N THR A 470 -5.85 20.19 29.22
CA THR A 470 -5.27 21.34 28.49
C THR A 470 -3.89 21.67 29.07
N THR A 471 -3.02 22.23 28.24
CA THR A 471 -1.68 22.63 28.64
C THR A 471 -1.74 23.73 29.70
N ALA A 472 -1.06 23.55 30.83
CA ALA A 472 -0.95 24.58 31.86
C ALA A 472 0.00 25.70 31.42
N SER A 473 -0.26 26.96 31.81
CA SER A 473 0.67 28.07 31.56
C SER A 473 1.84 28.07 32.56
N PRO A 474 3.04 28.55 32.19
CA PRO A 474 4.12 28.78 33.15
C PRO A 474 3.74 29.96 34.04
N THR A 475 3.74 29.75 35.37
CA THR A 475 3.32 30.77 36.35
C THR A 475 4.46 31.34 37.18
N THR A 476 5.61 30.65 37.20
CA THR A 476 6.77 31.02 38.03
C THR A 476 7.89 31.57 37.16
N ALA A 477 8.42 32.74 37.49
CA ALA A 477 9.57 33.32 36.79
C ALA A 477 10.83 32.45 36.99
N PRO A 478 11.71 32.34 35.96
CA PRO A 478 13.03 31.75 36.14
C PRO A 478 13.81 32.46 37.25
N THR A 479 14.65 31.73 37.96
CA THR A 479 15.70 32.27 38.83
C THR A 479 17.03 32.04 38.14
N VAL A 480 17.72 33.12 37.77
CA VAL A 480 19.05 33.07 37.18
C VAL A 480 20.11 32.92 38.27
N SER A 481 21.13 32.11 38.00
CA SER A 481 22.29 31.88 38.87
C SER A 481 23.56 32.49 38.26
N ALA A 482 24.74 32.31 38.84
CA ALA A 482 25.97 32.87 38.27
C ALA A 482 26.23 32.30 36.86
N ALA A 483 26.62 33.16 35.90
CA ALA A 483 27.11 32.70 34.61
C ALA A 483 28.40 31.87 34.81
N THR A 484 28.57 30.82 34.01
CA THR A 484 29.71 29.91 34.07
C THR A 484 30.56 30.06 32.81
N ASN A 485 31.85 29.77 32.96
CA ASN A 485 32.86 29.88 31.89
C ASN A 485 32.86 31.22 31.12
N PRO A 486 32.74 32.38 31.78
CA PRO A 486 32.89 33.63 31.06
C PRO A 486 34.32 33.74 30.50
N ASP A 487 34.45 34.07 29.22
CA ASP A 487 35.73 34.27 28.54
C ASP A 487 35.82 35.68 27.94
N CYS A 488 36.66 35.91 26.94
CA CYS A 488 36.81 37.22 26.33
C CYS A 488 35.61 37.69 25.49
N SER A 489 34.66 36.81 25.14
CA SER A 489 33.52 37.15 24.27
C SER A 489 32.26 36.30 24.44
N SER A 490 32.20 35.45 25.46
CA SER A 490 31.10 34.53 25.68
C SER A 490 30.93 34.18 27.16
N ALA A 491 29.75 33.67 27.50
CA ALA A 491 29.48 33.04 28.79
C ALA A 491 28.31 32.06 28.65
N THR A 492 28.32 31.02 29.48
CA THR A 492 27.13 30.17 29.67
C THR A 492 26.26 30.79 30.76
N LEU A 493 25.09 31.27 30.37
CA LEU A 493 24.09 31.84 31.27
C LEU A 493 23.26 30.71 31.88
N ASN A 494 22.99 30.76 33.18
CA ASN A 494 22.34 29.67 33.91
C ASN A 494 21.05 30.12 34.60
N TRP A 495 20.04 29.23 34.62
CA TRP A 495 18.77 29.39 35.37
C TRP A 495 18.14 28.03 35.72
N ASN A 496 17.16 28.03 36.64
CA ASN A 496 16.36 26.83 36.88
C ASN A 496 15.29 26.60 35.80
N SER A 497 15.01 25.33 35.50
CA SER A 497 13.93 24.97 34.59
C SER A 497 12.57 25.37 35.15
N ILE A 498 11.70 25.90 34.28
CA ILE A 498 10.33 26.27 34.59
C ILE A 498 9.36 25.22 34.02
N ALA A 499 8.52 24.68 34.91
CA ALA A 499 7.47 23.75 34.53
C ALA A 499 6.50 24.39 33.51
N ASN A 500 6.13 23.61 32.49
CA ASN A 500 5.24 24.00 31.39
C ASN A 500 5.77 25.11 30.45
N ALA A 501 7.02 25.55 30.60
CA ALA A 501 7.66 26.42 29.63
C ALA A 501 8.03 25.63 28.36
N THR A 502 7.79 26.20 27.18
CA THR A 502 8.25 25.64 25.90
C THR A 502 9.28 26.54 25.21
N ALA A 503 9.54 27.72 25.76
CA ALA A 503 10.62 28.60 25.33
C ALA A 503 10.98 29.64 26.40
N TYR A 504 12.07 30.36 26.16
CA TYR A 504 12.53 31.48 26.98
C TYR A 504 12.83 32.71 26.12
N TYR A 505 12.68 33.88 26.72
CA TYR A 505 13.22 35.15 26.22
C TYR A 505 14.40 35.60 27.09
N LEU A 506 15.48 36.04 26.46
CA LEU A 506 16.75 36.43 27.09
C LEU A 506 17.05 37.91 26.86
N ASP A 507 17.42 38.60 27.94
CA ASP A 507 17.97 39.95 27.92
C ASP A 507 19.42 39.95 28.42
N ILE A 508 20.34 40.63 27.73
CA ILE A 508 21.70 40.95 28.22
C ILE A 508 21.95 42.46 28.05
N ALA A 509 22.46 43.10 29.10
CA ALA A 509 22.74 44.53 29.14
C ALA A 509 24.11 44.84 29.76
N THR A 510 24.61 46.05 29.52
CA THR A 510 25.84 46.59 30.13
C THR A 510 25.57 47.30 31.47
N ASP A 511 24.30 47.46 31.85
CA ASP A 511 23.85 48.02 33.13
C ASP A 511 22.76 47.16 33.78
N SER A 512 22.67 47.20 35.11
CA SER A 512 21.69 46.45 35.89
C SER A 512 20.24 46.91 35.70
N GLY A 513 20.02 48.09 35.12
CA GLY A 513 18.70 48.64 34.83
C GLY A 513 18.10 48.12 33.52
N PHE A 514 18.87 47.37 32.72
CA PHE A 514 18.51 46.96 31.35
C PHE A 514 18.11 48.16 30.49
N THR A 515 18.87 49.25 30.59
CA THR A 515 18.69 50.46 29.75
C THR A 515 19.60 50.46 28.52
N ASN A 516 20.73 49.76 28.58
CA ASN A 516 21.73 49.63 27.51
C ASN A 516 21.96 48.14 27.17
N PHE A 517 21.09 47.60 26.31
CA PHE A 517 21.17 46.21 25.86
C PHE A 517 22.40 45.94 24.99
N VAL A 518 23.00 44.77 25.17
CA VAL A 518 23.98 44.23 24.21
C VAL A 518 23.24 43.95 22.90
N THR A 519 23.85 44.30 21.77
CA THR A 519 23.24 44.14 20.44
C THR A 519 22.70 42.72 20.26
N ASN A 520 21.43 42.61 19.82
CA ASN A 520 20.68 41.36 19.64
C ASN A 520 20.23 40.61 20.90
N TYR A 521 20.49 41.14 22.10
CA TYR A 521 20.04 40.55 23.37
C TYR A 521 18.98 41.39 24.09
N ASN A 522 18.07 42.04 23.35
CA ASN A 522 16.86 42.65 23.91
C ASN A 522 15.65 41.84 23.47
N ASN A 523 14.97 41.20 24.43
CA ASN A 523 13.84 40.31 24.19
C ASN A 523 14.15 39.20 23.18
N LEU A 524 15.34 38.61 23.27
CA LEU A 524 15.78 37.58 22.33
C LEU A 524 15.01 36.28 22.59
N TYR A 525 14.21 35.83 21.62
CA TYR A 525 13.59 34.50 21.66
C TYR A 525 14.66 33.43 21.42
N ILE A 526 14.94 32.62 22.45
CA ILE A 526 15.98 31.59 22.36
C ILE A 526 15.42 30.17 22.21
N GLY A 527 14.10 29.96 22.22
CA GLY A 527 13.51 28.61 22.20
C GLY A 527 13.67 27.88 23.54
N TYR A 528 13.54 26.55 23.56
CA TYR A 528 13.55 25.77 24.82
C TYR A 528 14.97 25.39 25.27
N TYR A 529 15.48 26.15 26.23
CA TYR A 529 16.75 25.91 26.91
C TYR A 529 16.50 25.84 28.42
N PRO A 530 16.33 24.64 29.00
CA PRO A 530 15.75 24.48 30.33
C PRO A 530 16.68 24.87 31.50
N SER A 531 17.99 24.92 31.29
CA SER A 531 18.95 25.18 32.38
C SER A 531 19.96 26.29 32.08
N GLY A 532 20.01 26.77 30.84
CA GLY A 532 20.97 27.78 30.45
C GLY A 532 21.18 27.91 28.95
N TYR A 533 21.87 28.97 28.53
CA TYR A 533 22.13 29.31 27.14
C TYR A 533 23.55 29.83 26.96
N TYR A 534 24.23 29.39 25.90
CA TYR A 534 25.55 29.88 25.53
C TYR A 534 25.40 31.20 24.76
N ALA A 535 25.78 32.31 25.40
CA ALA A 535 25.75 33.63 24.79
C ALA A 535 27.15 33.97 24.25
N GLY A 536 27.26 34.16 22.93
CA GLY A 536 28.50 34.56 22.26
C GLY A 536 28.44 35.99 21.70
N GLY A 537 29.59 36.51 21.26
CA GLY A 537 29.70 37.86 20.68
C GLY A 537 29.55 38.99 21.71
N LEU A 538 29.85 38.69 22.97
CA LEU A 538 29.73 39.63 24.09
C LEU A 538 30.92 40.60 24.13
N PRO A 539 30.71 41.90 24.45
CA PRO A 539 31.81 42.84 24.63
C PRO A 539 32.58 42.55 25.92
N ALA A 540 33.85 42.99 26.00
CA ALA A 540 34.66 42.93 27.21
C ALA A 540 34.11 43.87 28.30
N GLY A 541 34.01 43.40 29.55
CA GLY A 541 33.59 44.20 30.71
C GLY A 541 32.41 43.60 31.50
N ALA A 542 31.79 44.44 32.33
CA ALA A 542 30.67 44.07 33.18
C ALA A 542 29.37 43.93 32.39
N LEU A 543 28.73 42.76 32.47
CA LEU A 543 27.46 42.46 31.81
C LEU A 543 26.43 41.95 32.81
N TYR A 544 25.15 42.13 32.47
CA TYR A 544 23.99 41.75 33.28
C TYR A 544 23.01 40.96 32.42
N TYR A 545 22.38 39.92 32.97
CA TYR A 545 21.36 39.17 32.24
C TYR A 545 20.14 38.79 33.09
N ARG A 546 19.01 38.61 32.41
CA ARG A 546 17.73 38.10 32.96
C ARG A 546 16.97 37.31 31.90
N VAL A 547 16.08 36.43 32.33
CA VAL A 547 15.25 35.57 31.46
C VAL A 547 13.81 35.53 31.92
N ARG A 548 12.90 35.24 30.99
CA ARG A 548 11.49 34.92 31.29
C ARG A 548 11.04 33.70 30.48
N ALA A 549 10.18 32.88 31.08
CA ALA A 549 9.63 31.69 30.45
C ALA A 549 8.34 32.02 29.68
N THR A 550 8.08 31.26 28.63
CA THR A 550 6.83 31.33 27.86
C THR A 550 6.42 29.93 27.45
N ASN A 551 5.15 29.75 27.13
CA ASN A 551 4.70 28.63 26.33
C ASN A 551 3.69 29.05 25.26
N GLY A 552 3.14 28.08 24.54
CA GLY A 552 2.11 28.30 23.52
C GLY A 552 0.81 28.93 24.02
N CYS A 553 0.67 29.24 25.32
CA CYS A 553 -0.49 29.93 25.88
C CYS A 553 -0.46 31.46 25.69
N ASN A 554 0.53 32.02 24.98
CA ASN A 554 0.76 33.47 24.87
C ASN A 554 0.89 34.20 26.22
N VAL A 555 1.26 33.47 27.27
CA VAL A 555 1.55 34.02 28.60
C VAL A 555 3.06 33.94 28.82
N THR A 556 3.67 35.09 29.13
CA THR A 556 5.06 35.16 29.58
C THR A 556 5.10 35.33 31.09
N THR A 557 6.05 34.67 31.75
CA THR A 557 6.29 34.92 33.18
C THR A 557 6.86 36.33 33.38
N ALA A 558 6.87 36.80 34.63
CA ALA A 558 7.72 37.93 34.99
C ALA A 558 9.21 37.63 34.66
N ASN A 559 10.00 38.70 34.55
CA ASN A 559 11.46 38.58 34.43
C ASN A 559 12.06 37.93 35.68
N SER A 560 13.13 37.17 35.49
CA SER A 560 13.95 36.66 36.58
C SER A 560 14.58 37.77 37.43
N ASN A 561 15.26 37.37 38.49
CA ASN A 561 16.30 38.21 39.10
C ASN A 561 17.38 38.60 38.07
N THR A 562 18.26 39.54 38.43
CA THR A 562 19.38 39.99 37.58
C THR A 562 20.69 39.46 38.14
N VAL A 563 21.57 38.96 37.26
CA VAL A 563 22.92 38.49 37.61
C VAL A 563 23.96 39.22 36.77
N THR A 564 25.12 39.53 37.38
CA THR A 564 26.28 40.12 36.70
C THR A 564 27.38 39.09 36.40
N PHE A 565 28.12 39.29 35.31
CA PHE A 565 29.32 38.54 34.94
C PHE A 565 30.32 39.43 34.18
N GLN A 566 31.57 38.97 34.03
CA GLN A 566 32.69 39.74 33.45
C GLN A 566 33.38 38.97 32.33
N THR A 567 33.72 39.64 31.23
CA THR A 567 34.48 39.10 30.09
C THR A 567 35.88 39.76 29.98
N THR A 568 36.98 39.00 29.90
CA THR A 568 38.39 39.51 29.94
C THR A 568 39.36 38.81 28.96
N ALA A 569 40.41 39.51 28.47
CA ALA A 569 41.44 38.95 27.55
C ALA A 569 42.61 38.19 28.28
N PRO A 570 43.29 37.21 27.64
CA PRO A 570 44.32 36.36 28.28
C PRO A 570 45.75 36.96 28.31
N LEU A 571 46.48 36.72 29.40
CA LEU A 571 47.89 37.09 29.61
C LEU A 571 48.86 36.05 29.03
N GLY A 572 49.94 36.49 28.35
CA GLY A 572 50.92 35.62 27.68
C GLY A 572 52.08 35.10 28.54
N GLY A 573 52.32 35.65 29.73
CA GLY A 573 53.32 35.15 30.69
C GLY A 573 54.81 35.39 30.34
N SER A 574 55.71 34.71 31.04
CA SER A 574 57.17 34.83 30.95
C SER A 574 57.90 33.49 31.05
N VAL A 575 58.99 33.33 30.29
CA VAL A 575 59.83 32.12 30.29
C VAL A 575 61.12 32.34 31.07
N ALA A 576 61.49 31.38 31.93
CA ALA A 576 62.71 31.41 32.74
C ALA A 576 63.25 29.99 33.01
N PRO A 577 64.52 29.82 33.45
CA PRO A 577 65.57 30.83 33.63
C PRO A 577 66.49 30.99 32.40
N ALA A 578 67.15 32.15 32.30
CA ALA A 578 68.30 32.31 31.40
C ALA A 578 69.50 31.51 31.94
N GLN A 579 70.33 30.94 31.06
CA GLN A 579 71.41 30.03 31.45
C GLN A 579 72.70 30.33 30.68
N THR A 580 73.85 30.08 31.29
CA THR A 580 75.15 30.03 30.60
C THR A 580 75.79 28.67 30.86
N ILE A 581 76.21 27.99 29.80
CA ILE A 581 76.68 26.61 29.84
C ILE A 581 78.01 26.46 29.07
N CYS A 582 78.70 25.33 29.26
CA CYS A 582 79.88 25.01 28.44
C CYS A 582 79.44 24.32 27.15
N ALA A 583 80.22 24.47 26.08
CA ALA A 583 79.87 23.83 24.80
C ALA A 583 79.78 22.30 24.97
N GLY A 584 78.78 21.69 24.32
CA GLY A 584 78.53 20.26 24.40
C GLY A 584 77.76 19.81 25.66
N THR A 585 77.24 20.74 26.44
CA THR A 585 76.38 20.43 27.59
C THR A 585 74.93 20.81 27.29
N SER A 586 73.99 20.08 27.90
CA SER A 586 72.58 20.49 27.91
C SER A 586 72.38 21.62 28.93
N PRO A 587 71.32 22.43 28.79
CA PRO A 587 70.92 23.35 29.83
C PRO A 587 70.81 22.65 31.18
N THR A 588 71.27 23.33 32.23
CA THR A 588 71.27 22.83 33.61
C THR A 588 69.86 22.72 34.22
N SER A 589 68.85 23.33 33.59
CA SER A 589 67.45 23.25 34.03
C SER A 589 66.46 23.40 32.87
N ASN A 590 65.24 22.88 33.05
CA ASN A 590 64.12 23.10 32.13
C ASN A 590 63.77 24.59 32.02
N LEU A 591 63.17 24.99 30.91
CA LEU A 591 62.52 26.31 30.80
C LEU A 591 61.06 26.17 31.22
N THR A 592 60.56 27.11 32.01
CA THR A 592 59.18 27.09 32.51
C THR A 592 58.47 28.39 32.16
N LEU A 593 57.28 28.27 31.57
CA LEU A 593 56.35 29.36 31.34
C LEU A 593 55.54 29.61 32.61
N SER A 594 55.56 30.84 33.09
CA SER A 594 54.82 31.27 34.28
C SER A 594 54.08 32.59 34.04
N GLY A 595 53.02 32.84 34.82
CA GLY A 595 52.25 34.08 34.75
C GLY A 595 51.35 34.24 33.51
N TYR A 596 51.01 33.14 32.82
CA TYR A 596 50.05 33.15 31.72
C TYR A 596 48.64 32.81 32.24
N THR A 597 47.59 33.24 31.52
CA THR A 597 46.21 32.87 31.87
C THR A 597 45.96 31.42 31.47
N ALA A 598 45.97 30.49 32.42
CA ALA A 598 45.84 29.05 32.12
C ALA A 598 44.40 28.55 31.90
N VAL A 599 43.40 29.29 32.37
CA VAL A 599 41.97 28.91 32.26
C VAL A 599 41.44 29.30 30.88
N ASN A 600 40.77 28.37 30.19
CA ASN A 600 40.17 28.53 28.85
C ASN A 600 41.14 28.95 27.74
N THR A 601 42.44 28.74 27.94
CA THR A 601 43.48 28.87 26.93
C THR A 601 44.27 27.57 26.82
N ALA A 602 45.10 27.45 25.80
CA ALA A 602 46.04 26.36 25.62
C ALA A 602 47.38 26.91 25.11
N ILE A 603 48.47 26.29 25.54
CA ILE A 603 49.78 26.50 24.92
C ILE A 603 49.78 25.67 23.64
N THR A 604 49.82 26.34 22.49
CA THR A 604 49.73 25.66 21.19
C THR A 604 51.06 25.07 20.77
N ASN A 605 52.15 25.76 21.10
CA ASN A 605 53.52 25.34 20.81
C ASN A 605 54.54 26.23 21.55
N TRP A 606 55.76 25.73 21.64
CA TRP A 606 56.95 26.54 21.93
C TRP A 606 57.65 26.95 20.63
N GLN A 607 58.46 27.99 20.69
CA GLN A 607 59.30 28.44 19.58
C GLN A 607 60.73 28.61 20.09
N SER A 608 61.71 28.29 19.24
CA SER A 608 63.11 28.72 19.42
C SER A 608 63.55 29.63 18.28
N ALA A 609 64.51 30.52 18.54
CA ALA A 609 65.03 31.44 17.54
C ALA A 609 66.48 31.84 17.84
N SER A 610 67.17 32.38 16.84
CA SER A 610 68.50 32.98 17.02
C SER A 610 68.44 34.41 17.57
N ASP A 611 67.26 35.05 17.60
CA ASP A 611 67.03 36.42 18.08
C ASP A 611 65.79 36.54 18.99
N ALA A 612 65.78 37.57 19.85
CA ALA A 612 64.72 37.80 20.84
C ALA A 612 63.36 38.22 20.25
N ALA A 613 63.32 38.79 19.04
CA ALA A 613 62.07 39.21 18.41
C ALA A 613 61.36 38.05 17.69
N PHE A 614 62.01 36.88 17.59
CA PHE A 614 61.54 35.71 16.84
C PHE A 614 61.31 36.05 15.37
N THR A 615 62.33 36.63 14.74
CA THR A 615 62.31 37.00 13.32
C THR A 615 63.24 36.15 12.45
N THR A 616 64.24 35.48 13.04
CA THR A 616 65.29 34.71 12.35
C THR A 616 65.43 33.30 12.94
N ASN A 617 65.57 32.29 12.07
CA ASN A 617 65.70 30.86 12.43
C ASN A 617 64.62 30.37 13.41
N VAL A 618 63.39 30.86 13.25
CA VAL A 618 62.27 30.47 14.12
C VAL A 618 61.89 29.02 13.85
N SER A 619 62.09 28.18 14.85
CA SER A 619 61.69 26.77 14.81
C SER A 619 60.55 26.52 15.78
N TYR A 620 59.57 25.74 15.34
CA TYR A 620 58.44 25.33 16.15
C TYR A 620 58.77 24.06 16.90
N ILE A 621 58.61 24.09 18.22
CA ILE A 621 58.77 22.94 19.08
C ILE A 621 57.36 22.51 19.48
N SER A 622 56.97 21.31 19.05
CA SER A 622 55.65 20.71 19.30
C SER A 622 55.52 20.25 20.76
N GLU A 623 55.62 21.21 21.66
CA GLU A 623 55.42 21.09 23.10
C GLU A 623 54.22 21.97 23.47
N THR A 624 53.23 21.40 24.14
CA THR A 624 51.97 22.08 24.51
C THR A 624 51.85 22.25 26.02
N THR A 625 52.89 21.88 26.76
CA THR A 625 52.95 22.05 28.21
C THR A 625 53.61 23.37 28.59
N ASN A 626 53.46 23.79 29.84
CA ASN A 626 54.10 24.98 30.40
C ASN A 626 55.59 24.77 30.75
N VAL A 627 56.16 23.60 30.44
CA VAL A 627 57.56 23.27 30.71
C VAL A 627 58.22 22.75 29.44
N LEU A 628 59.22 23.48 28.94
CA LEU A 628 60.09 22.98 27.89
C LEU A 628 61.30 22.27 28.53
N SER A 629 61.29 20.94 28.45
CA SER A 629 62.28 20.10 29.17
C SER A 629 63.68 20.14 28.54
N ILE A 630 64.71 19.91 29.35
CA ILE A 630 66.11 19.78 28.90
C ILE A 630 66.29 18.73 27.79
N ALA A 631 65.46 17.67 27.79
CA ALA A 631 65.48 16.63 26.77
C ALA A 631 64.92 17.13 25.43
N LYS A 632 63.91 18.01 25.47
CA LYS A 632 63.31 18.64 24.28
C LYS A 632 64.16 19.82 23.76
N ILE A 633 64.93 20.48 24.63
CA ILE A 633 65.90 21.52 24.24
C ILE A 633 67.16 20.89 23.64
N GLY A 634 67.65 19.81 24.26
CA GLY A 634 68.85 19.09 23.82
C GLY A 634 70.16 19.80 24.18
N VAL A 635 71.26 19.28 23.62
CA VAL A 635 72.61 19.83 23.79
C VAL A 635 72.74 21.09 22.94
N LEU A 636 73.25 22.18 23.53
CA LEU A 636 73.47 23.42 22.81
C LEU A 636 74.98 23.67 22.60
N ASN A 637 75.32 24.00 21.37
CA ASN A 637 76.69 24.36 20.98
C ASN A 637 76.81 25.86 20.63
N VAL A 638 75.68 26.57 20.61
CA VAL A 638 75.55 28.00 20.27
C VAL A 638 74.43 28.63 21.10
N ASN A 639 74.35 29.96 21.13
CA ASN A 639 73.34 30.70 21.89
C ASN A 639 71.94 30.60 21.23
N THR A 640 70.87 30.44 22.02
CA THR A 640 69.50 30.20 21.50
C THR A 640 68.41 30.84 22.38
N TYR A 641 67.39 31.48 21.76
CA TYR A 641 66.21 32.06 22.43
C TYR A 641 64.98 31.13 22.40
N PHE A 642 64.11 31.18 23.42
CA PHE A 642 62.88 30.38 23.52
C PHE A 642 61.66 31.18 24.04
N ARG A 643 60.46 30.94 23.49
CA ARG A 643 59.15 31.49 23.95
C ARG A 643 57.98 30.51 23.77
N ALA A 644 56.86 30.75 24.45
CA ALA A 644 55.61 29.99 24.33
C ALA A 644 54.47 30.80 23.66
N VAL A 645 53.54 30.11 22.99
CA VAL A 645 52.36 30.69 22.32
C VAL A 645 51.08 30.25 23.02
N ILE A 646 50.21 31.19 23.40
CA ILE A 646 48.98 30.94 24.17
C ILE A 646 47.77 31.40 23.35
N GLN A 647 46.78 30.52 23.16
CA GLN A 647 45.53 30.82 22.43
C GLN A 647 44.29 30.37 23.20
N ASN A 648 43.14 31.03 22.97
CA ASN A 648 41.84 30.53 23.45
C ASN A 648 41.49 29.19 22.75
N GLN A 649 40.92 28.23 23.48
CA GLN A 649 40.45 26.94 22.97
C GLN A 649 39.31 27.06 21.94
N PHE A 650 38.69 28.24 21.78
CA PHE A 650 37.56 28.48 20.88
C PHE A 650 37.89 29.28 19.59
N GLY A 651 39.16 29.64 19.32
CA GLY A 651 39.59 30.18 18.01
C GLY A 651 40.82 31.12 18.00
N SER A 652 41.46 31.27 16.83
CA SER A 652 42.75 31.99 16.63
C SER A 652 42.76 33.51 16.86
N TRP A 653 41.59 34.15 16.99
CA TRP A 653 41.46 35.62 17.06
C TRP A 653 41.91 36.23 18.41
N CYS A 654 42.25 35.38 19.39
CA CYS A 654 42.72 35.77 20.72
C CYS A 654 44.02 35.02 21.06
N THR A 655 45.14 35.49 20.50
CA THR A 655 46.50 34.95 20.70
C THR A 655 47.35 35.89 21.56
N SER A 656 48.11 35.35 22.52
CA SER A 656 49.07 36.07 23.35
C SER A 656 50.42 35.33 23.36
N TYR A 657 51.54 36.06 23.40
CA TYR A 657 52.89 35.51 23.38
C TYR A 657 53.60 35.75 24.72
N SER A 658 54.39 34.77 25.17
CA SER A 658 55.23 34.98 26.35
C SER A 658 56.44 35.86 26.05
N THR A 659 56.99 36.49 27.09
CA THR A 659 58.33 37.08 26.99
C THR A 659 59.41 35.98 26.84
N PRO A 660 60.42 36.15 25.96
CA PRO A 660 61.39 35.11 25.63
C PRO A 660 62.62 35.05 26.57
N VAL A 661 63.36 33.93 26.55
CA VAL A 661 64.58 33.70 27.35
C VAL A 661 65.78 33.23 26.51
N LEU A 662 67.02 33.58 26.91
CA LEU A 662 68.29 33.21 26.23
C LEU A 662 69.10 32.16 27.01
N ILE A 663 69.74 31.23 26.28
CA ILE A 663 70.81 30.34 26.79
C ILE A 663 72.15 30.63 26.06
N THR A 664 73.26 30.75 26.81
CA THR A 664 74.61 31.17 26.34
C THR A 664 75.69 30.06 26.48
N VAL A 665 76.72 29.96 25.60
CA VAL A 665 77.73 28.85 25.58
C VAL A 665 79.23 29.32 25.64
N SER A 666 80.18 28.67 26.40
CA SER A 666 81.64 29.06 26.55
C SER A 666 82.72 27.91 26.63
N ASN A 667 84.02 28.16 26.24
CA ASN A 667 85.28 27.31 26.18
C ASN A 667 85.21 25.79 25.87
N SER A 668 85.94 25.26 24.86
CA SER A 668 85.89 23.82 24.49
C SER A 668 87.22 23.18 24.00
N ILE A 669 87.46 21.90 24.31
CA ILE A 669 88.53 21.03 23.75
C ILE A 669 87.92 19.68 23.33
N SER A 670 88.31 19.12 22.19
CA SER A 670 87.91 17.76 21.81
C SER A 670 88.81 16.69 22.44
N ALA A 671 88.28 15.49 22.66
CA ALA A 671 89.09 14.32 23.06
C ALA A 671 90.16 13.97 21.99
N ALA A 672 91.16 13.17 22.39
CA ALA A 672 92.17 12.64 21.47
C ALA A 672 91.47 11.85 20.38
N SER A 673 91.76 12.15 19.12
CA SER A 673 91.08 11.45 18.03
C SER A 673 91.38 9.94 17.98
N SER A 674 92.44 9.41 18.61
CA SER A 674 92.73 7.95 18.72
C SER A 674 93.81 7.56 19.78
N SER A 675 93.91 6.26 20.15
CA SER A 675 94.96 5.64 21.00
C SER A 675 95.53 4.35 20.35
N PRO A 676 96.51 4.47 19.43
CA PRO A 676 96.82 3.38 18.50
C PRO A 676 97.75 2.29 19.06
N THR A 677 97.48 1.02 18.72
CA THR A 677 98.39 -0.11 19.02
C THR A 677 99.02 -0.72 17.75
N PRO A 678 99.89 0.02 17.03
CA PRO A 678 100.32 -0.39 15.70
C PRO A 678 101.26 -1.60 15.73
N CYS A 679 101.25 -2.46 14.72
CA CYS A 679 102.36 -3.40 14.55
C CYS A 679 103.67 -2.65 14.28
N ILE A 680 104.81 -3.23 14.61
CA ILE A 680 106.10 -2.57 14.37
C ILE A 680 106.23 -2.13 12.90
N ASN A 681 106.77 -0.92 12.69
CA ASN A 681 106.97 -0.28 11.38
C ASN A 681 105.70 0.14 10.62
N THR A 682 104.53 0.20 11.27
CA THR A 682 103.33 0.78 10.65
C THR A 682 103.08 2.20 11.17
N VAL A 683 102.74 3.11 10.26
CA VAL A 683 102.40 4.50 10.59
C VAL A 683 101.27 4.49 11.63
N MET A 684 101.44 5.22 12.73
CA MET A 684 100.35 5.36 13.69
C MET A 684 99.28 6.31 13.13
N THR A 685 98.04 6.10 13.52
CA THR A 685 96.99 7.07 13.21
C THR A 685 97.31 8.40 13.90
N THR A 686 97.30 9.49 13.12
CA THR A 686 97.47 10.85 13.65
C THR A 686 96.39 11.16 14.67
N ILE A 687 96.80 11.71 15.81
CA ILE A 687 95.91 12.10 16.90
C ILE A 687 95.72 13.62 16.87
N THR A 688 94.49 14.12 16.89
CA THR A 688 94.18 15.56 16.92
C THR A 688 93.25 15.93 18.07
N HIS A 689 93.32 17.20 18.50
CA HIS A 689 92.37 17.86 19.41
C HIS A 689 92.01 19.26 18.90
N THR A 690 90.73 19.56 18.66
CA THR A 690 90.24 20.94 18.35
C THR A 690 89.92 21.70 19.64
N THR A 691 90.11 23.01 19.64
CA THR A 691 90.02 23.85 20.84
C THR A 691 89.28 25.18 20.57
N SER A 692 88.71 25.80 21.59
CA SER A 692 88.11 27.14 21.56
C SER A 692 88.32 27.80 22.93
N GLY A 693 88.88 29.01 22.93
CA GLY A 693 89.25 29.72 24.15
C GLY A 693 90.65 29.38 24.71
N PHE A 694 91.43 28.50 24.06
CA PHE A 694 92.82 28.16 24.41
C PHE A 694 93.82 28.83 23.43
N THR A 695 95.02 29.17 23.91
CA THR A 695 96.02 29.96 23.16
C THR A 695 97.32 29.23 22.81
N GLY A 696 97.60 28.03 23.35
CA GLY A 696 98.85 27.29 23.04
C GLY A 696 99.00 25.91 23.72
N ILE A 697 100.12 25.20 23.44
CA ILE A 697 100.51 23.93 24.09
C ILE A 697 101.85 24.01 24.84
N GLY A 698 102.02 23.16 25.86
CA GLY A 698 103.28 22.88 26.55
C GLY A 698 104.07 21.70 25.95
N THR A 699 105.16 21.29 26.61
CA THR A 699 106.10 20.27 26.12
C THR A 699 105.50 18.85 26.16
N PRO A 700 105.50 18.07 25.05
CA PRO A 700 105.03 16.68 25.05
C PRO A 700 106.00 15.74 25.78
N THR A 701 105.48 14.80 26.56
CA THR A 701 106.27 13.73 27.22
C THR A 701 105.81 12.33 26.78
N ASN A 702 106.73 11.34 26.74
CA ASN A 702 106.47 9.90 26.58
C ASN A 702 105.82 9.44 25.25
N LEU A 703 106.26 10.01 24.13
CA LEU A 703 105.92 9.51 22.78
C LEU A 703 106.92 8.40 22.33
N PRO A 704 106.49 7.40 21.53
CA PRO A 704 107.38 6.42 20.93
C PRO A 704 108.42 7.07 20.01
N ALA A 705 109.60 6.43 19.88
CA ALA A 705 110.58 6.86 18.89
C ALA A 705 109.96 6.87 17.49
N GLY A 706 110.04 8.03 16.83
CA GLY A 706 109.40 8.28 15.53
C GLY A 706 108.08 9.05 15.56
N VAL A 707 107.63 9.57 16.72
CA VAL A 707 106.34 10.30 16.90
C VAL A 707 106.51 11.70 17.53
N THR A 708 105.77 12.73 17.05
CA THR A 708 105.89 14.16 17.48
C THR A 708 104.53 14.88 17.63
N ALA A 709 104.47 16.09 18.25
CA ALA A 709 103.23 16.88 18.44
C ALA A 709 103.35 18.41 18.17
N SER A 710 102.26 19.09 17.75
CA SER A 710 102.23 20.52 17.35
C SER A 710 100.85 21.22 17.56
N PHE A 711 100.80 22.57 17.73
CA PHE A 711 99.55 23.35 17.91
C PHE A 711 99.44 24.58 17.00
N ALA A 712 98.31 24.77 16.32
CA ALA A 712 98.01 25.93 15.49
C ALA A 712 96.50 26.12 15.27
N SER A 713 96.03 27.36 15.11
CA SER A 713 94.63 27.71 14.77
C SER A 713 93.60 26.97 15.62
N ASN A 714 93.83 27.00 16.94
CA ASN A 714 93.06 26.29 17.93
C ASN A 714 92.99 24.75 17.73
N THR A 715 94.03 24.09 17.17
CA THR A 715 94.08 22.62 17.00
C THR A 715 95.45 22.05 17.40
N LEU A 716 95.49 20.97 18.20
CA LEU A 716 96.68 20.16 18.55
C LEU A 716 96.74 18.90 17.68
N THR A 717 97.91 18.50 17.19
CA THR A 717 98.13 17.33 16.32
C THR A 717 99.36 16.51 16.74
N ILE A 718 99.29 15.17 16.76
CA ILE A 718 100.33 14.19 17.13
C ILE A 718 100.44 13.09 16.05
N SER A 719 101.62 12.82 15.48
CA SER A 719 101.77 11.82 14.41
C SER A 719 103.19 11.23 14.27
N GLY A 720 103.31 10.07 13.60
CA GLY A 720 104.60 9.41 13.35
C GLY A 720 104.54 7.91 12.97
N THR A 721 105.70 7.24 12.90
CA THR A 721 105.82 5.79 12.65
C THR A 721 106.69 5.14 13.72
N PRO A 722 106.11 4.37 14.66
CA PRO A 722 106.90 3.70 15.68
C PRO A 722 107.73 2.55 15.10
N THR A 723 109.04 2.60 15.34
CA THR A 723 110.01 1.64 14.80
C THR A 723 110.44 0.58 15.81
N VAL A 724 109.87 0.59 17.01
CA VAL A 724 110.22 -0.33 18.09
C VAL A 724 108.94 -0.88 18.73
N SER A 725 108.85 -2.21 18.87
CA SER A 725 107.74 -2.88 19.56
C SER A 725 107.80 -2.64 21.08
N GLY A 726 106.71 -2.17 21.72
CA GLY A 726 106.63 -1.76 23.14
C GLY A 726 105.43 -0.83 23.44
N THR A 727 105.15 -0.43 24.71
CA THR A 727 104.02 0.46 25.09
C THR A 727 104.46 1.82 25.65
N PHE A 728 103.76 2.91 25.30
CA PHE A 728 104.11 4.33 25.53
C PHE A 728 102.86 5.20 25.88
N ASN A 729 102.88 6.04 26.94
CA ASN A 729 101.74 6.87 27.41
C ASN A 729 102.05 8.38 27.40
N TYR A 730 101.40 9.18 26.56
CA TYR A 730 101.72 10.59 26.35
C TYR A 730 100.81 11.59 27.08
N THR A 731 101.34 12.78 27.39
CA THR A 731 100.61 13.92 27.99
C THR A 731 101.13 15.24 27.43
N ILE A 732 100.22 16.14 27.05
CA ILE A 732 100.50 17.43 26.40
C ILE A 732 99.60 18.54 27.01
N PRO A 733 100.15 19.46 27.83
CA PRO A 733 99.36 20.54 28.44
C PRO A 733 98.84 21.58 27.43
N LEU A 734 97.61 22.09 27.60
CA LEU A 734 97.07 23.27 26.90
C LEU A 734 97.09 24.52 27.81
N THR A 735 97.27 25.70 27.22
CA THR A 735 97.40 26.99 27.94
C THR A 735 96.38 28.05 27.45
N GLY A 736 95.80 28.83 28.37
CA GLY A 736 94.83 29.95 28.12
C GLY A 736 93.33 29.60 28.24
N GLY A 737 92.47 30.55 28.67
CA GLY A 737 90.97 30.43 28.67
C GLY A 737 90.25 30.63 30.02
N SER A 738 88.95 31.03 30.02
CA SER A 738 88.15 31.35 31.23
C SER A 738 87.60 30.14 32.00
N CYS A 739 87.76 28.91 31.48
CA CYS A 739 87.33 27.68 32.15
C CYS A 739 88.50 26.82 32.72
N GLY A 740 89.71 27.37 32.89
CA GLY A 740 90.86 26.71 33.51
C GLY A 740 91.82 25.95 32.57
N THR A 741 92.91 25.37 33.11
CA THR A 741 93.92 24.59 32.36
C THR A 741 93.41 23.20 31.98
N ALA A 742 93.66 22.75 30.74
CA ALA A 742 93.29 21.43 30.24
C ALA A 742 94.50 20.68 29.67
N ASN A 743 94.54 19.35 29.77
CA ASN A 743 95.59 18.51 29.16
C ASN A 743 95.01 17.69 28.01
N ALA A 744 95.80 17.52 26.95
CA ALA A 744 95.58 16.49 25.94
C ALA A 744 96.44 15.26 26.27
N THR A 745 95.82 14.09 26.45
CA THR A 745 96.48 12.85 26.92
C THR A 745 96.07 11.62 26.10
N GLY A 746 96.94 10.60 25.96
CA GLY A 746 96.63 9.32 25.31
C GLY A 746 97.75 8.25 25.33
N THR A 747 97.57 7.10 24.67
CA THR A 747 98.45 5.89 24.77
C THR A 747 98.78 5.25 23.40
N ILE A 748 99.96 4.61 23.25
CA ILE A 748 100.45 3.91 22.04
C ILE A 748 101.17 2.55 22.35
N THR A 749 100.86 1.39 21.71
CA THR A 749 101.48 0.04 21.97
C THR A 749 101.87 -0.77 20.70
N VAL A 750 103.05 -1.40 20.61
CA VAL A 750 103.65 -1.89 19.33
C VAL A 750 104.09 -3.39 19.30
N ARG A 751 103.81 -4.21 18.23
CA ARG A 751 103.88 -5.73 18.16
C ARG A 751 104.68 -6.42 16.97
N ALA A 752 105.00 -7.76 17.00
CA ALA A 752 105.75 -8.62 15.99
C ALA A 752 104.89 -9.35 14.86
N LEU A 753 105.31 -10.38 14.07
CA LEU A 753 104.56 -10.95 12.86
C LEU A 753 104.27 -12.52 12.81
N PHE A 754 103.26 -13.06 12.05
CA PHE A 754 102.66 -14.46 12.08
C PHE A 754 102.47 -15.28 10.75
N THR A 755 102.39 -16.65 10.75
CA THR A 755 102.07 -17.58 9.59
C THR A 755 101.16 -18.85 9.87
N SER A 756 100.39 -19.39 8.89
CA SER A 756 99.22 -20.31 9.13
C SER A 756 99.20 -21.80 8.63
N GLY A 757 100.11 -22.27 7.77
CA GLY A 757 100.18 -23.69 7.29
C GLY A 757 99.11 -24.17 6.25
N THR A 758 99.03 -25.47 5.91
CA THR A 758 98.20 -26.04 4.79
C THR A 758 97.49 -27.40 5.08
N ILE A 759 96.41 -27.75 4.33
CA ILE A 759 95.62 -29.03 4.39
C ILE A 759 95.42 -29.70 2.99
N SER A 760 94.82 -30.90 2.90
CA SER A 760 94.52 -31.60 1.62
C SER A 760 93.37 -30.96 0.79
N ALA A 761 93.38 -31.14 -0.55
CA ALA A 761 92.48 -30.45 -1.50
C ALA A 761 91.43 -31.34 -2.22
N THR A 762 91.38 -32.66 -2.00
CA THR A 762 90.49 -33.61 -2.75
C THR A 762 89.37 -34.21 -1.88
N GLY A 763 88.07 -34.01 -2.20
CA GLY A 763 86.88 -34.48 -1.44
C GLY A 763 85.90 -35.46 -2.14
N GLU A 764 84.62 -35.60 -1.67
CA GLU A 764 83.61 -36.63 -2.08
C GLU A 764 82.19 -36.09 -2.46
N THR A 765 81.24 -36.89 -3.02
CA THR A 765 79.86 -36.47 -3.45
C THR A 765 78.77 -37.42 -2.91
N ILE A 766 77.67 -36.91 -2.31
CA ILE A 766 76.60 -37.70 -1.65
C ILE A 766 75.15 -37.12 -1.81
N CYS A 767 74.11 -37.89 -1.46
CA CYS A 767 72.69 -37.45 -1.50
C CYS A 767 72.28 -36.64 -0.26
N SER A 768 71.31 -35.71 -0.40
CA SER A 768 70.79 -34.94 0.74
C SER A 768 70.24 -35.87 1.85
N ASN A 769 70.61 -35.60 3.10
CA ASN A 769 70.37 -36.41 4.31
C ASN A 769 71.25 -37.66 4.50
N THR A 770 72.47 -37.70 3.96
CA THR A 770 73.44 -38.83 4.16
C THR A 770 74.77 -38.38 4.79
N ILE A 771 75.54 -39.29 5.42
CA ILE A 771 76.78 -38.97 6.18
C ILE A 771 78.06 -39.22 5.34
N PRO A 772 79.05 -38.31 5.36
CA PRO A 772 80.40 -38.48 4.75
C PRO A 772 81.21 -39.69 5.29
N THR A 773 82.10 -40.27 4.49
CA THR A 773 82.88 -41.48 4.87
C THR A 773 84.38 -41.25 5.09
N ALA A 774 84.98 -40.21 4.51
CA ALA A 774 86.43 -39.94 4.53
C ALA A 774 86.93 -39.04 5.70
N THR A 775 88.23 -39.05 6.01
CA THR A 775 88.90 -38.25 7.07
C THR A 775 89.87 -37.21 6.48
N ILE A 776 89.95 -36.01 7.07
CA ILE A 776 90.70 -34.82 6.62
C ILE A 776 91.98 -34.62 7.47
N GLY A 777 93.11 -34.27 6.86
CA GLY A 777 94.38 -34.01 7.57
C GLY A 777 95.23 -32.84 7.04
N SER A 778 96.18 -32.38 7.87
CA SER A 778 97.12 -31.29 7.58
C SER A 778 98.33 -31.75 6.77
N THR A 779 98.78 -30.91 5.82
CA THR A 779 99.99 -31.16 5.01
C THR A 779 101.18 -30.32 5.45
N ILE A 780 100.98 -29.11 6.04
CA ILE A 780 102.00 -28.27 6.72
C ILE A 780 101.39 -27.58 7.98
N ALA A 781 102.13 -27.47 9.10
CA ALA A 781 101.71 -26.85 10.38
C ALA A 781 101.91 -25.30 10.44
N ALA A 782 101.31 -24.60 11.42
CA ALA A 782 101.34 -23.12 11.58
C ALA A 782 102.39 -22.60 12.61
N SER A 783 102.89 -21.34 12.50
CA SER A 783 103.96 -20.75 13.37
C SER A 783 104.06 -19.19 13.34
N GLY A 784 104.68 -18.51 14.34
CA GLY A 784 104.89 -17.04 14.43
C GLY A 784 104.16 -16.34 15.61
N GLY A 785 104.37 -15.02 15.83
CA GLY A 785 103.66 -14.27 16.90
C GLY A 785 104.09 -14.53 18.35
N ASP A 786 103.15 -15.01 19.19
CA ASP A 786 103.33 -15.33 20.62
C ASP A 786 103.54 -16.85 20.88
N THR A 787 103.87 -17.62 19.83
CA THR A 787 104.24 -19.07 19.83
C THR A 787 103.19 -20.11 20.28
N ALA A 788 102.10 -19.72 20.94
CA ALA A 788 100.99 -20.62 21.29
C ALA A 788 99.94 -20.72 20.17
N ILE A 789 100.04 -21.74 19.32
CA ILE A 789 99.16 -21.93 18.16
C ILE A 789 97.91 -22.72 18.54
N THR A 790 96.73 -22.16 18.27
CA THR A 790 95.44 -22.84 18.45
C THR A 790 94.90 -23.27 17.08
N TYR A 791 94.40 -24.50 16.98
CA TYR A 791 93.72 -25.01 15.79
C TYR A 791 92.21 -25.02 15.95
N GLN A 792 91.53 -24.76 14.84
CA GLN A 792 90.09 -24.88 14.75
C GLN A 792 89.71 -25.43 13.39
N TRP A 793 88.83 -26.42 13.39
CA TRP A 793 88.20 -26.88 12.16
C TRP A 793 86.89 -26.14 11.94
N GLN A 794 86.67 -25.82 10.68
CA GLN A 794 85.43 -25.24 10.23
C GLN A 794 84.92 -26.08 9.08
N TYR A 795 83.61 -26.22 9.05
CA TYR A 795 82.93 -26.64 7.85
C TYR A 795 81.90 -25.61 7.48
N SER A 796 81.66 -25.45 6.20
CA SER A 796 80.84 -24.41 5.63
C SER A 796 80.09 -25.02 4.49
N THR A 797 78.91 -24.53 4.17
CA THR A 797 78.21 -24.98 2.98
C THR A 797 78.58 -24.17 1.73
N ASP A 798 79.67 -23.42 1.85
CA ASP A 798 80.23 -22.51 0.85
C ASP A 798 81.76 -22.68 0.80
N ASN A 799 82.30 -22.74 -0.41
CA ASN A 799 83.72 -23.00 -0.67
C ASN A 799 84.62 -21.92 -0.09
N THR A 800 84.11 -20.71 0.04
CA THR A 800 84.89 -19.59 0.56
C THR A 800 84.89 -19.55 2.08
N PHE A 801 84.06 -20.37 2.73
CA PHE A 801 83.78 -20.32 4.17
C PHE A 801 83.46 -18.91 4.63
N ALA A 802 82.71 -18.20 3.79
CA ALA A 802 82.13 -16.93 4.17
C ALA A 802 80.91 -17.18 5.06
N THR A 803 80.25 -18.32 4.90
CA THR A 803 78.93 -18.53 5.48
C THR A 803 78.64 -20.00 5.76
N GLY A 804 77.53 -20.29 6.45
CA GLY A 804 77.20 -21.66 6.90
C GLY A 804 78.33 -22.29 7.73
N VAL A 805 79.26 -21.46 8.23
CA VAL A 805 80.51 -21.88 8.81
C VAL A 805 80.23 -22.37 10.22
N THR A 806 80.15 -23.67 10.38
CA THR A 806 80.12 -24.29 11.69
C THR A 806 81.54 -24.57 12.12
N THR A 807 81.85 -24.06 13.29
CA THR A 807 83.08 -24.35 13.98
C THR A 807 82.96 -25.70 14.68
N VAL A 808 83.96 -26.54 14.51
CA VAL A 808 84.08 -27.81 15.21
C VAL A 808 85.14 -27.65 16.29
N SER A 809 84.78 -27.99 17.52
CA SER A 809 85.67 -27.99 18.68
C SER A 809 86.67 -29.15 18.60
N ASN A 810 87.55 -29.07 17.61
CA ASN A 810 88.65 -29.99 17.40
C ASN A 810 89.95 -29.17 17.31
N ASN A 811 90.77 -29.28 18.35
CA ASN A 811 92.06 -28.60 18.48
C ASN A 811 93.21 -29.53 18.06
N THR A 812 93.01 -30.32 17.01
CA THR A 812 94.02 -31.21 16.45
C THR A 812 94.21 -30.94 14.96
N ALA A 813 95.32 -31.41 14.40
CA ALA A 813 95.66 -31.19 13.01
C ALA A 813 94.84 -32.04 12.00
N THR A 814 93.85 -32.83 12.44
CA THR A 814 93.01 -33.73 11.60
C THR A 814 91.53 -33.72 12.01
N TYR A 815 90.60 -34.12 11.13
CA TYR A 815 89.15 -34.12 11.39
C TYR A 815 88.33 -35.12 10.52
N LYS A 816 87.30 -35.79 11.08
CA LYS A 816 86.35 -36.68 10.34
C LYS A 816 84.89 -36.21 10.55
N PRO A 817 84.11 -35.91 9.50
CA PRO A 817 82.71 -35.51 9.66
C PRO A 817 81.81 -36.67 10.12
N THR A 818 80.84 -36.40 11.00
CA THR A 818 79.92 -37.43 11.57
C THR A 818 78.44 -37.12 11.37
N GLN A 819 78.12 -36.05 10.64
CA GLN A 819 76.77 -35.51 10.51
C GLN A 819 76.18 -35.81 9.12
N THR A 820 74.86 -35.99 9.06
CA THR A 820 74.13 -36.05 7.79
C THR A 820 74.14 -34.68 7.14
N LEU A 821 74.38 -34.63 5.84
CA LEU A 821 74.49 -33.38 5.08
C LEU A 821 73.33 -33.24 4.11
N THR A 822 72.74 -32.04 4.07
CA THR A 822 71.62 -31.70 3.19
C THR A 822 71.98 -30.75 2.06
N GLN A 823 73.22 -30.23 2.07
CA GLN A 823 73.76 -29.26 1.11
C GLN A 823 75.31 -29.39 1.00
N THR A 824 75.88 -29.04 -0.16
CA THR A 824 77.34 -29.13 -0.42
C THR A 824 78.11 -28.48 0.72
N THR A 825 79.07 -29.18 1.31
CA THR A 825 79.78 -28.77 2.52
C THR A 825 81.29 -28.88 2.35
N TYR A 826 81.98 -27.77 2.57
CA TYR A 826 83.41 -27.55 2.50
C TYR A 826 84.01 -27.56 3.91
N TYR A 827 85.22 -28.06 4.10
CA TYR A 827 85.97 -28.09 5.36
C TYR A 827 87.34 -27.39 5.24
N ARG A 828 87.70 -26.53 6.21
CA ARG A 828 89.00 -25.85 6.29
C ARG A 828 89.51 -25.87 7.72
N ARG A 829 90.84 -25.77 7.87
CA ARG A 829 91.51 -25.57 9.16
C ARG A 829 91.88 -24.10 9.29
N GLN A 830 91.77 -23.54 10.48
CA GLN A 830 92.34 -22.23 10.79
C GLN A 830 93.33 -22.31 11.94
N ALA A 831 94.33 -21.42 11.90
CA ALA A 831 95.32 -21.24 12.96
C ALA A 831 95.56 -19.75 13.24
N LYS A 832 95.76 -19.37 14.50
CA LYS A 832 96.16 -18.01 14.92
C LYS A 832 97.14 -18.05 16.08
N ASP A 833 97.83 -16.92 16.28
CA ASP A 833 98.56 -16.60 17.51
C ASP A 833 97.75 -15.74 18.48
N GLY A 834 96.69 -15.07 17.99
CA GLY A 834 95.79 -14.24 18.82
C GLY A 834 96.28 -12.83 19.14
N SER A 835 97.46 -12.39 18.69
CA SER A 835 98.09 -11.13 19.11
C SER A 835 98.58 -10.24 17.96
N CYS A 836 99.36 -10.77 17.03
CA CYS A 836 99.87 -10.04 15.86
C CYS A 836 99.14 -10.45 14.59
N ASN A 837 98.59 -11.66 14.63
CA ASN A 837 97.55 -12.10 13.75
C ASN A 837 96.45 -12.69 14.62
N THR A 838 95.61 -11.75 15.07
CA THR A 838 94.47 -11.97 15.96
C THR A 838 93.34 -12.73 15.27
N THR A 839 93.38 -12.79 13.94
CA THR A 839 92.47 -13.58 13.12
C THR A 839 93.03 -14.97 12.85
N TYR A 840 92.18 -15.96 13.08
CA TYR A 840 92.34 -17.28 12.51
C TYR A 840 92.64 -17.16 11.02
N THR A 841 93.89 -17.42 10.68
CA THR A 841 94.35 -17.42 9.30
C THR A 841 94.14 -18.82 8.79
N SER A 842 93.37 -18.91 7.72
CA SER A 842 93.00 -20.18 7.14
C SER A 842 94.22 -20.92 6.59
N SER A 843 94.15 -22.24 6.59
CA SER A 843 95.03 -23.07 5.81
C SER A 843 94.87 -22.73 4.33
N ALA A 844 95.95 -22.83 3.55
CA ALA A 844 95.93 -22.43 2.14
C ALA A 844 94.97 -23.25 1.24
N ASN A 845 94.50 -24.44 1.68
CA ASN A 845 93.60 -25.32 0.92
C ASN A 845 92.28 -25.56 1.66
N ILE A 846 91.29 -26.09 0.92
CA ILE A 846 89.92 -26.41 1.33
C ILE A 846 89.55 -27.81 0.84
N TRP A 847 88.73 -28.53 1.61
CA TRP A 847 88.22 -29.86 1.29
C TRP A 847 86.71 -29.85 1.02
N THR A 848 86.20 -30.40 -0.09
CA THR A 848 84.80 -30.20 -0.55
C THR A 848 83.96 -31.47 -0.59
N ILE A 849 82.73 -31.44 -0.03
CA ILE A 849 81.69 -32.48 -0.19
C ILE A 849 80.50 -31.94 -0.99
N ASN A 850 80.11 -32.57 -2.10
CA ASN A 850 78.97 -32.11 -2.92
C ASN A 850 77.63 -32.80 -2.57
N ILE A 851 76.52 -32.05 -2.50
CA ILE A 851 75.15 -32.57 -2.29
C ILE A 851 74.22 -32.33 -3.47
N ALA A 852 73.47 -33.36 -3.87
CA ALA A 852 72.40 -33.27 -4.88
C ALA A 852 71.03 -32.88 -4.26
N ALA A 853 70.31 -31.93 -4.87
CA ALA A 853 69.04 -31.38 -4.37
C ALA A 853 67.77 -32.11 -4.89
N ALA A 854 66.73 -32.21 -4.05
CA ALA A 854 65.40 -32.74 -4.39
C ALA A 854 64.54 -31.68 -5.12
N ASN A 855 63.58 -32.11 -5.93
CA ASN A 855 62.59 -31.22 -6.54
C ASN A 855 61.56 -30.74 -5.50
N THR A 856 61.00 -29.54 -5.65
CA THR A 856 59.99 -28.98 -4.71
C THR A 856 58.70 -28.54 -5.40
N ILE A 857 57.58 -28.54 -4.66
CA ILE A 857 56.27 -28.02 -5.10
C ILE A 857 55.58 -27.26 -3.95
N THR A 858 55.19 -26.00 -4.17
CA THR A 858 54.56 -25.13 -3.15
C THR A 858 53.40 -24.35 -3.75
N LEU A 859 52.27 -24.25 -3.04
CA LEU A 859 51.09 -23.48 -3.50
C LEU A 859 51.47 -21.99 -3.59
N SER A 860 51.27 -21.40 -4.77
CA SER A 860 51.56 -19.98 -5.05
C SER A 860 50.30 -19.14 -5.27
N SER A 861 49.14 -19.76 -5.53
CA SER A 861 47.85 -19.09 -5.47
C SER A 861 47.40 -18.89 -4.01
N ALA A 862 46.35 -18.09 -3.78
CA ALA A 862 45.85 -17.78 -2.43
C ALA A 862 45.48 -19.05 -1.64
N VAL A 863 45.70 -19.01 -0.32
CA VAL A 863 45.37 -20.13 0.59
C VAL A 863 43.90 -20.53 0.43
N GLY A 864 43.62 -21.84 0.28
CA GLY A 864 42.28 -22.38 0.07
C GLY A 864 41.88 -22.54 -1.41
N THR A 865 42.67 -22.04 -2.38
CA THR A 865 42.42 -22.32 -3.81
C THR A 865 42.60 -23.80 -4.16
N ASP A 866 43.41 -24.53 -3.40
CA ASP A 866 43.65 -25.96 -3.49
C ASP A 866 42.52 -26.83 -2.92
N SER A 867 41.52 -26.22 -2.28
CA SER A 867 40.29 -26.86 -1.82
C SER A 867 39.09 -25.93 -2.06
N GLN A 868 38.53 -25.97 -3.26
CA GLN A 868 37.45 -25.06 -3.67
C GLN A 868 36.18 -25.79 -4.10
N THR A 869 35.04 -25.16 -3.79
CA THR A 869 33.71 -25.55 -4.30
C THR A 869 33.27 -24.53 -5.35
N LYS A 870 32.92 -25.01 -6.55
CA LYS A 870 32.46 -24.20 -7.68
C LYS A 870 31.28 -24.86 -8.35
N CYS A 871 30.49 -24.08 -9.08
CA CYS A 871 29.41 -24.62 -9.89
C CYS A 871 29.95 -25.21 -11.18
N ILE A 872 29.24 -26.20 -11.72
CA ILE A 872 29.45 -26.64 -13.09
C ILE A 872 29.45 -25.43 -14.04
N ASN A 873 30.26 -25.50 -15.09
CA ASN A 873 30.40 -24.44 -16.11
C ASN A 873 30.93 -23.10 -15.58
N THR A 874 31.30 -22.99 -14.30
CA THR A 874 31.99 -21.82 -13.76
C THR A 874 33.48 -22.11 -13.64
N ALA A 875 34.31 -21.24 -14.22
CA ALA A 875 35.76 -21.41 -14.16
C ALA A 875 36.23 -21.53 -12.71
N ILE A 876 37.12 -22.48 -12.45
CA ILE A 876 37.77 -22.55 -11.14
C ILE A 876 38.65 -21.32 -10.94
N THR A 877 38.86 -20.95 -9.69
CA THR A 877 39.96 -20.05 -9.39
C THR A 877 41.25 -20.80 -9.66
N ASN A 878 42.08 -20.31 -10.59
CA ASN A 878 43.31 -20.98 -11.00
C ASN A 878 44.15 -21.37 -9.79
N ILE A 879 44.55 -22.64 -9.73
CA ILE A 879 45.42 -23.17 -8.69
C ILE A 879 46.82 -23.20 -9.27
N THR A 880 47.72 -22.40 -8.73
CA THR A 880 49.11 -22.36 -9.20
C THR A 880 50.03 -22.89 -8.11
N TYR A 881 50.99 -23.72 -8.51
CA TYR A 881 52.10 -24.13 -7.65
C TYR A 881 53.41 -23.75 -8.31
N SER A 882 54.29 -23.15 -7.53
CA SER A 882 55.68 -22.95 -7.92
C SER A 882 56.47 -24.23 -7.66
N THR A 883 57.34 -24.59 -8.60
CA THR A 883 58.21 -25.78 -8.52
C THR A 883 59.67 -25.39 -8.69
N THR A 884 60.59 -26.18 -8.14
CA THR A 884 62.03 -26.02 -8.41
C THR A 884 62.65 -27.38 -8.76
N LEU A 885 63.62 -27.37 -9.68
CA LEU A 885 64.40 -28.54 -10.11
C LEU A 885 63.59 -29.70 -10.74
N ALA A 886 62.28 -29.52 -10.94
CA ALA A 886 61.46 -30.44 -11.71
C ALA A 886 61.76 -30.28 -13.21
N THR A 887 61.82 -31.41 -13.91
CA THR A 887 61.89 -31.48 -15.37
C THR A 887 60.52 -31.76 -16.00
N GLY A 888 59.50 -31.99 -15.17
CA GLY A 888 58.11 -32.17 -15.61
C GLY A 888 57.16 -32.40 -14.44
N ALA A 889 55.85 -32.44 -14.74
CA ALA A 889 54.82 -32.85 -13.80
C ALA A 889 53.73 -33.67 -14.51
N THR A 890 53.13 -34.63 -13.81
CA THR A 890 51.96 -35.38 -14.26
C THR A 890 50.77 -35.12 -13.33
N PHE A 891 49.56 -35.18 -13.89
CA PHE A 891 48.31 -34.82 -13.23
C PHE A 891 47.33 -35.98 -13.29
N SER A 892 46.66 -36.27 -12.19
CA SER A 892 45.56 -37.24 -12.13
C SER A 892 44.41 -36.74 -11.26
N GLY A 893 43.19 -37.22 -11.52
CA GLY A 893 42.01 -36.92 -10.68
C GLY A 893 41.37 -35.54 -10.89
N LEU A 894 41.68 -34.82 -11.98
CA LEU A 894 41.02 -33.56 -12.33
C LEU A 894 39.64 -33.78 -12.98
N PRO A 895 38.64 -32.90 -12.75
CA PRO A 895 37.37 -32.95 -13.45
C PRO A 895 37.53 -32.65 -14.94
N THR A 896 36.69 -33.24 -15.78
CA THR A 896 36.61 -32.91 -17.21
C THR A 896 36.38 -31.41 -17.42
N GLY A 897 37.15 -30.79 -18.32
CA GLY A 897 37.15 -29.35 -18.57
C GLY A 897 38.16 -28.55 -17.73
N VAL A 898 38.80 -29.18 -16.73
CA VAL A 898 39.93 -28.62 -15.98
C VAL A 898 41.20 -29.39 -16.35
N ASN A 899 42.26 -28.66 -16.69
CA ASN A 899 43.53 -29.25 -17.09
C ASN A 899 44.66 -28.75 -16.17
N GLY A 900 45.62 -29.65 -15.92
CA GLY A 900 46.89 -29.32 -15.31
C GLY A 900 47.95 -29.15 -16.39
N SER A 901 48.74 -28.09 -16.29
CA SER A 901 49.91 -27.86 -17.14
C SER A 901 51.11 -27.55 -16.27
N TRP A 902 52.29 -27.94 -16.73
CA TRP A 902 53.55 -27.52 -16.15
C TRP A 902 54.36 -26.81 -17.22
N SER A 903 54.68 -25.54 -16.98
CA SER A 903 55.49 -24.73 -17.89
C SER A 903 56.24 -23.68 -17.08
N GLY A 904 57.52 -23.49 -17.41
CA GLY A 904 58.35 -22.45 -16.79
C GLY A 904 58.38 -22.52 -15.27
N ASN A 905 58.59 -23.71 -14.69
CA ASN A 905 58.60 -23.98 -13.24
C ASN A 905 57.27 -23.72 -12.51
N VAL A 906 56.17 -23.48 -13.21
CA VAL A 906 54.85 -23.30 -12.61
C VAL A 906 53.92 -24.42 -13.06
N VAL A 907 53.33 -25.09 -12.07
CA VAL A 907 52.13 -25.90 -12.28
C VAL A 907 50.93 -24.96 -12.28
N THR A 908 50.08 -25.02 -13.30
CA THR A 908 48.80 -24.33 -13.34
C THR A 908 47.68 -25.34 -13.57
N ILE A 909 46.74 -25.41 -12.63
CA ILE A 909 45.46 -26.09 -12.79
C ILE A 909 44.40 -25.02 -13.03
N SER A 910 43.78 -25.08 -14.19
CA SER A 910 42.81 -24.07 -14.64
C SER A 910 41.81 -24.69 -15.60
N GLY A 911 40.67 -24.03 -15.76
CA GLY A 911 39.64 -24.41 -16.70
C GLY A 911 38.26 -24.34 -16.08
N THR A 912 37.30 -24.90 -16.79
CA THR A 912 35.88 -24.84 -16.43
C THR A 912 35.36 -26.27 -16.37
N PRO A 913 35.02 -26.78 -15.17
CA PRO A 913 34.54 -28.14 -15.03
C PRO A 913 33.18 -28.31 -15.71
N THR A 914 33.04 -29.39 -16.48
CA THR A 914 31.83 -29.71 -17.25
C THR A 914 31.05 -30.90 -16.67
N VAL A 915 31.51 -31.47 -15.55
CA VAL A 915 30.86 -32.60 -14.87
C VAL A 915 30.87 -32.32 -13.37
N SER A 916 29.73 -32.55 -12.70
CA SER A 916 29.58 -32.40 -11.25
C SER A 916 30.13 -33.58 -10.48
N GLY A 917 30.51 -33.34 -9.22
CA GLY A 917 31.11 -34.34 -8.34
C GLY A 917 32.25 -33.79 -7.48
N THR A 918 32.83 -34.64 -6.65
CA THR A 918 34.03 -34.33 -5.86
C THR A 918 35.25 -34.97 -6.51
N PHE A 919 36.25 -34.15 -6.86
CA PHE A 919 37.44 -34.56 -7.60
C PHE A 919 38.69 -34.30 -6.76
N ASN A 920 39.32 -35.37 -6.27
CA ASN A 920 40.60 -35.30 -5.58
C ASN A 920 41.72 -35.46 -6.60
N TYR A 921 42.55 -34.43 -6.77
CA TYR A 921 43.62 -34.44 -7.75
C TYR A 921 44.99 -34.64 -7.10
N THR A 922 45.91 -35.26 -7.85
CA THR A 922 47.31 -35.45 -7.47
C THR A 922 48.24 -34.90 -8.55
N ILE A 923 49.28 -34.19 -8.13
CA ILE A 923 50.38 -33.71 -8.95
C ILE A 923 51.62 -34.51 -8.56
N THR A 924 52.31 -35.10 -9.53
CA THR A 924 53.59 -35.80 -9.31
C THR A 924 54.67 -35.13 -10.14
N LEU A 925 55.77 -34.73 -9.50
CA LEU A 925 56.91 -34.11 -10.20
C LEU A 925 57.92 -35.16 -10.68
N THR A 926 58.50 -34.92 -11.86
CA THR A 926 59.65 -35.66 -12.41
C THR A 926 60.90 -34.78 -12.41
N GLY A 927 62.09 -35.36 -12.21
CA GLY A 927 63.38 -34.64 -12.10
C GLY A 927 63.85 -34.39 -10.66
N GLY A 928 65.10 -33.94 -10.47
CA GLY A 928 65.72 -33.77 -9.14
C GLY A 928 66.09 -35.09 -8.43
N CYS A 929 66.53 -35.01 -7.17
CA CYS A 929 66.81 -36.17 -6.32
C CYS A 929 65.51 -36.68 -5.65
N GLY A 930 64.86 -37.71 -6.23
CA GLY A 930 63.67 -38.38 -5.67
C GLY A 930 62.33 -38.11 -6.39
N THR A 931 61.21 -38.63 -5.86
CA THR A 931 59.83 -38.41 -6.37
C THR A 931 59.03 -37.58 -5.37
N VAL A 932 58.44 -36.45 -5.79
CA VAL A 932 57.66 -35.54 -4.92
C VAL A 932 56.22 -35.40 -5.43
N THR A 933 55.24 -35.47 -4.52
CA THR A 933 53.80 -35.40 -4.84
C THR A 933 53.06 -34.32 -4.03
N LYS A 934 51.95 -33.80 -4.57
CA LYS A 934 51.04 -32.84 -3.93
C LYS A 934 49.59 -33.14 -4.29
N THR A 935 48.65 -32.97 -3.35
CA THR A 935 47.22 -33.26 -3.53
C THR A 935 46.33 -32.05 -3.23
N GLY A 936 45.11 -32.05 -3.78
CA GLY A 936 44.06 -31.07 -3.48
C GLY A 936 42.67 -31.56 -3.91
N THR A 937 41.62 -30.75 -3.68
CA THR A 937 40.23 -31.13 -3.95
C THR A 937 39.47 -30.03 -4.71
N ILE A 938 38.69 -30.43 -5.71
CA ILE A 938 37.74 -29.57 -6.42
C ILE A 938 36.34 -30.19 -6.28
N ILE A 939 35.41 -29.47 -5.67
CA ILE A 939 33.99 -29.86 -5.61
C ILE A 939 33.24 -29.08 -6.68
N VAL A 940 32.59 -29.79 -7.60
CA VAL A 940 31.78 -29.22 -8.67
C VAL A 940 30.31 -29.50 -8.36
N ASP A 941 29.60 -28.46 -7.93
CA ASP A 941 28.19 -28.53 -7.54
C ASP A 941 27.26 -28.23 -8.72
N THR A 942 26.06 -28.82 -8.70
CA THR A 942 25.00 -28.64 -9.70
C THR A 942 23.66 -28.47 -9.02
N LEU A 943 23.01 -27.33 -9.28
CA LEU A 943 21.62 -27.08 -8.88
C LEU A 943 20.71 -27.15 -10.10
N ASN A 944 19.67 -27.99 -10.01
CA ASN A 944 18.63 -28.03 -11.01
C ASN A 944 17.69 -26.83 -10.86
N ALA A 945 17.15 -26.34 -11.98
CA ALA A 945 16.11 -25.31 -11.94
C ALA A 945 14.89 -25.80 -11.12
N PRO A 946 14.27 -24.95 -10.29
CA PRO A 946 13.04 -25.29 -9.58
C PRO A 946 11.95 -25.73 -10.55
N SER A 947 11.30 -26.84 -10.25
CA SER A 947 10.18 -27.35 -11.02
C SER A 947 8.87 -26.73 -10.54
N LEU A 948 8.01 -26.34 -11.49
CA LEU A 948 6.69 -25.80 -11.19
C LEU A 948 5.72 -26.96 -10.91
N GLY A 949 5.17 -27.01 -9.70
CA GLY A 949 4.12 -27.93 -9.28
C GLY A 949 2.73 -27.33 -9.45
N THR A 950 1.82 -27.61 -8.51
CA THR A 950 0.44 -27.10 -8.55
C THR A 950 0.39 -25.58 -8.56
N ILE A 951 -0.30 -25.01 -9.54
CA ILE A 951 -0.54 -23.58 -9.70
C ILE A 951 -1.98 -23.28 -9.26
N THR A 952 -2.18 -22.26 -8.44
CA THR A 952 -3.50 -21.75 -8.07
C THR A 952 -3.67 -20.35 -8.64
N SER A 953 -4.65 -20.19 -9.52
CA SER A 953 -4.97 -18.89 -10.11
C SER A 953 -5.63 -17.94 -9.10
N PRO A 954 -5.44 -16.61 -9.25
CA PRO A 954 -6.20 -15.62 -8.50
C PRO A 954 -7.71 -15.75 -8.75
N THR A 955 -8.51 -15.45 -7.72
CA THR A 955 -9.98 -15.38 -7.79
C THR A 955 -10.44 -13.94 -7.66
N CYS A 956 -11.73 -13.65 -7.85
CA CYS A 956 -12.19 -12.28 -7.71
C CYS A 956 -12.12 -11.75 -6.27
N GLY A 957 -12.27 -12.64 -5.28
CA GLY A 957 -12.12 -12.31 -3.86
C GLY A 957 -10.67 -12.33 -3.35
N VAL A 958 -9.75 -12.97 -4.08
CA VAL A 958 -8.32 -13.07 -3.71
C VAL A 958 -7.46 -12.70 -4.91
N SER A 959 -6.90 -11.48 -4.90
CA SER A 959 -6.18 -10.87 -6.02
C SER A 959 -4.81 -11.48 -6.34
N THR A 960 -4.40 -12.53 -5.64
CA THR A 960 -3.10 -13.19 -5.81
C THR A 960 -3.23 -14.71 -5.92
N GLY A 961 -2.41 -15.32 -6.76
CA GLY A 961 -2.27 -16.76 -6.91
C GLY A 961 -1.11 -17.35 -6.10
N SER A 962 -0.86 -18.64 -6.32
CA SER A 962 0.27 -19.35 -5.71
C SER A 962 0.82 -20.44 -6.63
N VAL A 963 2.04 -20.90 -6.32
CA VAL A 963 2.68 -22.06 -6.97
C VAL A 963 3.40 -22.90 -5.92
N VAL A 964 3.34 -24.22 -6.06
CA VAL A 964 4.23 -25.13 -5.35
C VAL A 964 5.51 -25.30 -6.17
N LEU A 965 6.68 -24.99 -5.62
CA LEU A 965 7.97 -25.27 -6.23
C LEU A 965 8.54 -26.56 -5.66
N THR A 966 9.08 -27.40 -6.54
CA THR A 966 9.70 -28.68 -6.18
C THR A 966 11.11 -28.80 -6.79
N GLY A 967 11.87 -29.80 -6.35
CA GLY A 967 13.26 -29.99 -6.81
C GLY A 967 14.27 -29.07 -6.13
N LEU A 968 13.94 -28.56 -4.94
CA LEU A 968 14.83 -27.70 -4.15
C LEU A 968 15.86 -28.56 -3.38
N PRO A 969 17.03 -27.98 -3.02
CA PRO A 969 18.03 -28.68 -2.22
C PRO A 969 17.49 -29.10 -0.85
N THR A 970 17.99 -30.21 -0.30
CA THR A 970 17.57 -30.71 1.03
C THR A 970 18.08 -29.86 2.20
N GLY A 971 19.13 -29.05 1.98
CA GLY A 971 19.68 -28.09 2.95
C GLY A 971 18.97 -26.73 2.95
N SER A 972 19.60 -25.72 3.58
CA SER A 972 19.15 -24.33 3.48
C SER A 972 19.37 -23.80 2.06
N TRP A 973 18.37 -23.12 1.52
CA TRP A 973 18.42 -22.52 0.19
C TRP A 973 17.83 -21.11 0.20
N THR A 974 18.18 -20.36 -0.83
CA THR A 974 17.69 -19.01 -1.12
C THR A 974 17.06 -19.02 -2.50
N LEU A 975 15.74 -18.86 -2.58
CA LEU A 975 15.01 -18.69 -3.83
C LEU A 975 14.99 -17.20 -4.20
N ASN A 976 15.38 -16.90 -5.43
CA ASN A 976 15.23 -15.58 -6.02
C ASN A 976 14.08 -15.62 -7.03
N ARG A 977 13.00 -14.91 -6.71
CA ARG A 977 11.89 -14.65 -7.61
C ARG A 977 12.24 -13.45 -8.50
N ALA A 978 12.03 -13.60 -9.80
CA ALA A 978 12.17 -12.55 -10.80
C ALA A 978 10.92 -12.48 -11.69
N GLY A 979 10.81 -11.43 -12.50
CA GLY A 979 9.65 -11.17 -13.37
C GLY A 979 8.78 -10.04 -12.83
N THR A 980 7.49 -10.30 -12.65
CA THR A 980 6.47 -9.30 -12.26
C THR A 980 6.75 -8.65 -10.90
N SER A 981 7.34 -9.39 -9.98
CA SER A 981 7.92 -8.82 -8.76
C SER A 981 9.14 -9.62 -8.32
N THR A 982 10.09 -8.92 -7.71
CA THR A 982 11.31 -9.55 -7.17
C THR A 982 11.13 -9.84 -5.69
N ALA A 983 11.67 -10.98 -5.25
CA ALA A 983 11.77 -11.30 -3.84
C ALA A 983 12.86 -12.35 -3.62
N THR A 984 13.50 -12.28 -2.46
CA THR A 984 14.43 -13.31 -1.99
C THR A 984 13.78 -14.03 -0.82
N ILE A 985 13.70 -15.36 -0.92
CA ILE A 985 12.96 -16.22 0.02
C ILE A 985 13.93 -17.29 0.50
N THR A 986 14.21 -17.33 1.79
CA THR A 986 15.05 -18.37 2.40
C THR A 986 14.19 -19.50 2.95
N GLY A 987 14.64 -20.74 2.80
CA GLY A 987 13.93 -21.89 3.32
C GLY A 987 14.79 -23.15 3.41
N THR A 988 14.16 -24.24 3.81
CA THR A 988 14.76 -25.58 3.93
C THR A 988 13.80 -26.63 3.39
N GLY A 989 14.31 -27.76 2.92
CA GLY A 989 13.50 -28.87 2.42
C GLY A 989 13.30 -28.85 0.90
N SER A 990 12.80 -29.94 0.34
CA SER A 990 12.80 -30.18 -1.12
C SER A 990 11.63 -29.55 -1.89
N THR A 991 10.64 -28.99 -1.17
CA THR A 991 9.44 -28.34 -1.74
C THR A 991 9.03 -27.12 -0.93
N THR A 992 8.38 -26.14 -1.56
CA THR A 992 7.80 -24.98 -0.87
C THR A 992 6.63 -24.38 -1.67
N THR A 993 5.72 -23.67 -0.99
CA THR A 993 4.61 -22.96 -1.65
C THR A 993 4.88 -21.47 -1.63
N ILE A 994 4.92 -20.84 -2.81
CA ILE A 994 5.01 -19.40 -2.97
C ILE A 994 3.61 -18.84 -3.19
N SER A 995 3.06 -18.14 -2.20
CA SER A 995 1.77 -17.47 -2.25
C SER A 995 1.90 -15.96 -2.47
N GLY A 996 0.78 -15.26 -2.65
CA GLY A 996 0.78 -13.80 -2.79
C GLY A 996 1.31 -13.32 -4.15
N LEU A 997 1.26 -14.17 -5.18
CA LEU A 997 1.72 -13.82 -6.52
C LEU A 997 0.63 -13.04 -7.26
N ALA A 998 0.84 -11.76 -7.51
CA ALA A 998 -0.03 -10.96 -8.38
C ALA A 998 -0.03 -11.53 -9.82
N PRO A 999 -1.08 -11.29 -10.64
CA PRO A 999 -1.07 -11.69 -12.04
C PRO A 999 0.17 -11.19 -12.79
N GLY A 1000 0.83 -12.09 -13.52
CA GLY A 1000 2.02 -11.82 -14.31
C GLY A 1000 2.94 -13.03 -14.46
N THR A 1001 4.08 -12.82 -15.12
CA THR A 1001 5.09 -13.86 -15.36
C THR A 1001 6.16 -13.83 -14.27
N TYR A 1002 6.55 -15.01 -13.79
CA TYR A 1002 7.59 -15.21 -12.79
C TYR A 1002 8.59 -16.28 -13.23
N THR A 1003 9.83 -16.11 -12.80
CA THR A 1003 10.84 -17.18 -12.83
C THR A 1003 11.47 -17.29 -11.46
N PHE A 1004 11.93 -18.50 -11.13
CA PHE A 1004 12.57 -18.78 -9.85
C PHE A 1004 13.93 -19.39 -10.10
N THR A 1005 14.97 -18.82 -9.50
CA THR A 1005 16.27 -19.50 -9.36
C THR A 1005 16.46 -19.88 -7.91
N VAL A 1006 17.08 -21.03 -7.66
CA VAL A 1006 17.44 -21.47 -6.31
C VAL A 1006 18.95 -21.40 -6.13
N ALA A 1007 19.39 -20.87 -5.01
CA ALA A 1007 20.79 -20.80 -4.62
C ALA A 1007 21.03 -21.48 -3.28
N ASN A 1008 22.19 -22.11 -3.11
CA ASN A 1008 22.64 -22.76 -1.86
C ASN A 1008 23.87 -22.06 -1.25
N GLY A 1009 24.16 -20.82 -1.67
CA GLY A 1009 25.30 -20.03 -1.24
C GLY A 1009 26.54 -20.18 -2.13
N THR A 1010 26.78 -21.36 -2.71
CA THR A 1010 27.89 -21.61 -3.64
C THR A 1010 27.45 -21.60 -5.11
N CYS A 1011 26.21 -22.01 -5.38
CA CYS A 1011 25.65 -22.09 -6.72
C CYS A 1011 24.25 -21.49 -6.82
N THR A 1012 23.90 -21.08 -8.04
CA THR A 1012 22.57 -20.65 -8.44
C THR A 1012 22.13 -21.51 -9.62
N SER A 1013 20.93 -22.06 -9.57
CA SER A 1013 20.35 -22.82 -10.68
C SER A 1013 20.05 -21.95 -11.89
N ASP A 1014 19.83 -22.59 -13.04
CA ASP A 1014 19.08 -21.95 -14.13
C ASP A 1014 17.68 -21.52 -13.64
N PRO A 1015 17.06 -20.51 -14.26
CA PRO A 1015 15.68 -20.13 -13.94
C PRO A 1015 14.73 -21.28 -14.24
N SER A 1016 13.70 -21.43 -13.41
CA SER A 1016 12.54 -22.26 -13.72
C SER A 1016 11.96 -21.87 -15.09
N LEU A 1017 11.16 -22.77 -15.68
CA LEU A 1017 10.28 -22.37 -16.76
C LEU A 1017 9.43 -21.15 -16.34
N PRO A 1018 9.08 -20.23 -17.26
CA PRO A 1018 8.24 -19.09 -16.94
C PRO A 1018 6.88 -19.53 -16.36
N LEU A 1019 6.63 -19.17 -15.12
CA LEU A 1019 5.33 -19.33 -14.47
C LEU A 1019 4.45 -18.15 -14.84
N ASN A 1020 3.31 -18.40 -15.48
CA ASN A 1020 2.30 -17.38 -15.72
C ASN A 1020 1.18 -17.51 -14.69
N ILE A 1021 1.12 -16.58 -13.74
CA ILE A 1021 -0.05 -16.42 -12.88
C ILE A 1021 -1.02 -15.52 -13.64
N THR A 1022 -2.14 -16.09 -14.09
CA THR A 1022 -3.17 -15.33 -14.79
C THR A 1022 -4.49 -15.46 -14.05
N GLN A 1023 -5.19 -14.34 -13.91
CA GLN A 1023 -6.60 -14.40 -13.58
C GLN A 1023 -7.37 -14.87 -14.81
N THR A 1024 -8.33 -15.76 -14.60
CA THR A 1024 -8.98 -16.40 -15.72
C THR A 1024 -9.85 -15.43 -16.51
N THR A 1025 -9.65 -15.40 -17.82
CA THR A 1025 -10.43 -14.57 -18.75
C THR A 1025 -11.37 -15.47 -19.55
N ASN A 1026 -12.62 -15.04 -19.71
CA ASN A 1026 -13.57 -15.67 -20.61
C ASN A 1026 -13.98 -14.67 -21.70
N THR A 1027 -13.51 -14.91 -22.92
CA THR A 1027 -13.67 -14.01 -24.05
C THR A 1027 -14.77 -14.50 -24.97
N TRP A 1028 -15.72 -13.65 -25.30
CA TRP A 1028 -16.67 -13.84 -26.39
C TRP A 1028 -16.05 -13.37 -27.71
N ASP A 1029 -15.86 -14.27 -28.66
CA ASP A 1029 -15.24 -13.97 -29.96
C ASP A 1029 -16.24 -13.50 -31.05
N GLY A 1030 -17.53 -13.41 -30.72
CA GLY A 1030 -18.62 -13.15 -31.67
C GLY A 1030 -19.49 -14.38 -31.95
N VAL A 1031 -18.99 -15.57 -31.62
CA VAL A 1031 -19.67 -16.85 -31.84
C VAL A 1031 -19.73 -17.69 -30.57
N LYS A 1032 -18.67 -17.71 -29.74
CA LYS A 1032 -18.56 -18.56 -28.56
C LYS A 1032 -17.68 -17.95 -27.46
N TRP A 1033 -17.83 -18.50 -26.26
CA TRP A 1033 -16.96 -18.22 -25.10
C TRP A 1033 -15.67 -19.04 -25.13
N SER A 1034 -14.52 -18.39 -24.85
CA SER A 1034 -13.18 -18.99 -24.95
C SER A 1034 -12.93 -20.14 -23.98
N LYS A 1035 -13.60 -20.18 -22.83
CA LYS A 1035 -13.44 -21.27 -21.85
C LYS A 1035 -14.29 -22.50 -22.15
N THR A 1036 -15.47 -22.32 -22.73
CA THR A 1036 -16.56 -23.30 -22.58
C THR A 1036 -17.14 -23.77 -23.90
N GLY A 1037 -16.72 -23.21 -25.04
CA GLY A 1037 -17.17 -23.66 -26.35
C GLY A 1037 -18.68 -23.62 -26.51
N ASP A 1038 -19.34 -22.66 -25.85
CA ASP A 1038 -20.79 -22.35 -25.85
C ASP A 1038 -21.66 -23.03 -24.77
N ALA A 1039 -21.12 -23.92 -23.92
CA ALA A 1039 -21.94 -24.71 -22.99
C ALA A 1039 -22.27 -24.03 -21.64
N THR A 1040 -21.47 -23.06 -21.16
CA THR A 1040 -21.73 -22.35 -19.89
C THR A 1040 -21.29 -20.87 -19.95
N PRO A 1041 -22.11 -19.92 -19.46
CA PRO A 1041 -21.76 -18.49 -19.36
C PRO A 1041 -20.57 -18.23 -18.42
N PRO A 1042 -19.95 -17.03 -18.48
CA PRO A 1042 -18.96 -16.58 -17.49
C PRO A 1042 -19.45 -16.68 -16.04
N THR A 1043 -18.49 -16.97 -15.15
CA THR A 1043 -18.68 -17.07 -13.70
C THR A 1043 -18.16 -15.84 -12.97
N SER A 1044 -18.51 -15.68 -11.70
CA SER A 1044 -18.09 -14.52 -10.88
C SER A 1044 -16.58 -14.31 -10.75
N ASP A 1045 -15.76 -15.33 -11.02
CA ASP A 1045 -14.29 -15.23 -11.00
C ASP A 1045 -13.69 -14.85 -12.35
N ASP A 1046 -14.49 -14.82 -13.42
CA ASP A 1046 -14.02 -14.57 -14.78
C ASP A 1046 -13.90 -13.08 -15.08
N ILE A 1047 -12.78 -12.69 -15.70
CA ILE A 1047 -12.72 -11.45 -16.47
C ILE A 1047 -13.51 -11.69 -17.76
N ILE A 1048 -14.65 -11.04 -17.91
CA ILE A 1048 -15.46 -11.11 -19.13
C ILE A 1048 -14.85 -10.18 -20.17
N VAL A 1049 -14.58 -10.69 -21.37
CA VAL A 1049 -14.10 -9.89 -22.49
C VAL A 1049 -15.02 -10.08 -23.70
N PHE A 1050 -15.51 -8.99 -24.27
CA PHE A 1050 -16.25 -9.01 -25.54
C PHE A 1050 -15.34 -8.53 -26.67
N ALA A 1051 -15.06 -9.42 -27.63
CA ALA A 1051 -14.26 -9.15 -28.83
C ALA A 1051 -15.09 -9.18 -30.13
N GLY A 1052 -16.37 -9.52 -30.05
CA GLY A 1052 -17.31 -9.54 -31.18
C GLY A 1052 -18.72 -9.14 -30.75
N ASN A 1053 -19.64 -9.10 -31.72
CA ASN A 1053 -21.05 -8.81 -31.45
C ASN A 1053 -21.61 -9.84 -30.46
N TYR A 1054 -22.33 -9.37 -29.45
CA TYR A 1054 -22.92 -10.22 -28.43
C TYR A 1054 -24.32 -9.75 -28.10
N THR A 1055 -25.24 -10.70 -27.96
CA THR A 1055 -26.59 -10.43 -27.47
C THR A 1055 -26.84 -11.41 -26.32
N SER A 1056 -27.04 -10.89 -25.12
CA SER A 1056 -27.19 -11.73 -23.92
C SER A 1056 -28.40 -12.65 -24.04
N SER A 1057 -28.23 -13.94 -23.79
CA SER A 1057 -29.34 -14.92 -23.68
C SER A 1057 -29.84 -15.10 -22.24
N GLY A 1058 -29.19 -14.47 -21.26
CA GLY A 1058 -29.55 -14.43 -19.85
C GLY A 1058 -28.59 -13.54 -19.06
N ASP A 1059 -28.65 -13.64 -17.72
CA ASP A 1059 -27.76 -12.90 -16.83
C ASP A 1059 -26.30 -13.32 -16.97
N LEU A 1060 -25.40 -12.37 -16.78
CA LEU A 1060 -23.95 -12.58 -16.83
C LEU A 1060 -23.32 -12.16 -15.52
N ASN A 1061 -22.43 -12.98 -14.98
CA ASN A 1061 -21.68 -12.70 -13.76
C ASN A 1061 -20.20 -12.75 -14.05
N GLY A 1062 -19.45 -11.75 -13.57
CA GLY A 1062 -18.00 -11.67 -13.81
C GLY A 1062 -17.26 -10.86 -12.75
N CYS A 1063 -15.95 -11.05 -12.71
CA CYS A 1063 -15.08 -10.28 -11.83
C CYS A 1063 -14.86 -8.86 -12.35
N SER A 1064 -14.69 -8.70 -13.66
CA SER A 1064 -14.63 -7.43 -14.37
C SER A 1064 -15.13 -7.63 -15.80
N CYS A 1065 -15.54 -6.55 -16.47
CA CYS A 1065 -15.99 -6.60 -17.86
C CYS A 1065 -15.13 -5.70 -18.73
N ILE A 1066 -14.71 -6.20 -19.90
CA ILE A 1066 -14.00 -5.44 -20.92
C ILE A 1066 -14.73 -5.61 -22.25
N VAL A 1067 -15.06 -4.50 -22.90
CA VAL A 1067 -15.57 -4.50 -24.27
C VAL A 1067 -14.50 -3.91 -25.17
N ASN A 1068 -13.89 -4.76 -26.01
CA ASN A 1068 -12.83 -4.37 -26.94
C ASN A 1068 -13.37 -4.05 -28.33
N SER A 1069 -14.38 -4.78 -28.79
CA SER A 1069 -15.01 -4.61 -30.10
C SER A 1069 -16.38 -5.28 -30.18
N GLY A 1070 -17.15 -4.91 -31.21
CA GLY A 1070 -18.50 -5.45 -31.45
C GLY A 1070 -19.61 -4.66 -30.77
N ALA A 1071 -20.84 -4.92 -31.20
CA ALA A 1071 -22.06 -4.43 -30.58
C ALA A 1071 -22.52 -5.42 -29.51
N VAL A 1072 -22.25 -5.11 -28.24
CA VAL A 1072 -22.69 -5.90 -27.08
C VAL A 1072 -24.03 -5.35 -26.62
N THR A 1073 -25.06 -6.19 -26.61
CA THR A 1073 -26.41 -5.85 -26.16
C THR A 1073 -26.80 -6.75 -25.00
N ILE A 1074 -27.00 -6.15 -23.83
CA ILE A 1074 -27.70 -6.78 -22.71
C ILE A 1074 -29.19 -6.54 -22.95
N GLN A 1075 -29.91 -7.62 -23.22
CA GLN A 1075 -31.32 -7.60 -23.60
C GLN A 1075 -32.22 -7.22 -22.41
N SER A 1076 -33.42 -6.72 -22.75
CA SER A 1076 -34.45 -6.38 -21.78
C SER A 1076 -34.69 -7.51 -20.76
N GLY A 1077 -34.59 -7.19 -19.47
CA GLY A 1077 -34.80 -8.13 -18.38
C GLY A 1077 -33.55 -8.89 -17.92
N HIS A 1078 -32.40 -8.73 -18.59
CA HIS A 1078 -31.14 -9.35 -18.15
C HIS A 1078 -30.27 -8.37 -17.35
N THR A 1079 -29.42 -8.93 -16.49
CA THR A 1079 -28.47 -8.20 -15.65
C THR A 1079 -27.04 -8.62 -15.96
N LEU A 1080 -26.16 -7.64 -16.16
CA LEU A 1080 -24.72 -7.83 -16.12
C LEU A 1080 -24.23 -7.50 -14.69
N THR A 1081 -23.81 -8.50 -13.94
CA THR A 1081 -23.29 -8.34 -12.57
C THR A 1081 -21.77 -8.43 -12.57
N ILE A 1082 -21.11 -7.38 -12.12
CA ILE A 1082 -19.65 -7.27 -12.13
C ILE A 1082 -19.13 -6.89 -10.75
N ALA A 1083 -18.11 -7.61 -10.27
CA ALA A 1083 -17.52 -7.28 -8.98
C ALA A 1083 -16.72 -5.97 -9.01
N ASN A 1084 -15.82 -5.81 -9.98
CA ASN A 1084 -14.90 -4.68 -10.10
C ASN A 1084 -15.29 -3.79 -11.30
N ALA A 1085 -14.33 -3.37 -12.13
CA ALA A 1085 -14.58 -2.39 -13.19
C ALA A 1085 -15.26 -2.97 -14.45
N VAL A 1086 -16.04 -2.12 -15.11
CA VAL A 1086 -16.46 -2.23 -16.51
C VAL A 1086 -15.67 -1.24 -17.35
N ASN A 1087 -14.97 -1.73 -18.37
CA ASN A 1087 -14.15 -0.94 -19.27
C ASN A 1087 -14.58 -1.13 -20.72
N VAL A 1088 -15.11 -0.08 -21.36
CA VAL A 1088 -15.46 -0.09 -22.79
C VAL A 1088 -14.38 0.62 -23.58
N ASN A 1089 -13.41 -0.16 -24.08
CA ASN A 1089 -12.22 0.31 -24.78
C ASN A 1089 -12.41 0.38 -26.30
N GLY A 1090 -13.42 -0.34 -26.82
CA GLY A 1090 -13.85 -0.29 -28.22
C GLY A 1090 -15.17 -1.06 -28.42
N GLY A 1091 -15.89 -0.78 -29.50
CA GLY A 1091 -17.26 -1.31 -29.69
C GLY A 1091 -18.31 -0.52 -28.92
N THR A 1092 -19.46 -1.15 -28.65
CA THR A 1092 -20.55 -0.54 -27.84
C THR A 1092 -21.07 -1.52 -26.80
N LEU A 1093 -21.31 -1.02 -25.58
CA LEU A 1093 -22.05 -1.76 -24.55
C LEU A 1093 -23.43 -1.12 -24.42
N THR A 1094 -24.44 -1.81 -24.93
CA THR A 1094 -25.82 -1.36 -24.97
C THR A 1094 -26.65 -2.14 -23.96
N PHE A 1095 -27.35 -1.44 -23.10
CA PHE A 1095 -28.38 -1.99 -22.26
C PHE A 1095 -29.72 -1.59 -22.88
N ASP A 1096 -30.49 -2.57 -23.33
CA ASP A 1096 -31.85 -2.31 -23.80
C ASP A 1096 -32.75 -1.86 -22.64
N ASN A 1097 -33.95 -1.38 -22.98
CA ASN A 1097 -34.93 -0.98 -21.97
C ASN A 1097 -35.17 -2.15 -20.99
N ASN A 1098 -35.21 -1.88 -19.68
CA ASN A 1098 -35.30 -2.88 -18.60
C ASN A 1098 -34.09 -3.81 -18.38
N ALA A 1099 -32.96 -3.61 -19.05
CA ALA A 1099 -31.70 -4.29 -18.72
C ALA A 1099 -30.91 -3.54 -17.63
N SER A 1100 -30.13 -4.27 -16.83
CA SER A 1100 -29.40 -3.71 -15.66
C SER A 1100 -27.90 -3.99 -15.69
N LEU A 1101 -27.13 -3.06 -15.12
CA LEU A 1101 -25.74 -3.27 -14.70
C LEU A 1101 -25.71 -3.22 -13.18
N LEU A 1102 -25.19 -4.26 -12.53
CA LEU A 1102 -24.98 -4.31 -11.09
C LEU A 1102 -23.47 -4.40 -10.82
N GLN A 1103 -22.92 -3.38 -10.18
CA GLN A 1103 -21.53 -3.39 -9.73
C GLN A 1103 -21.47 -3.57 -8.22
N THR A 1104 -20.68 -4.52 -7.70
CA THR A 1104 -20.68 -4.81 -6.25
C THR A 1104 -19.55 -4.15 -5.46
N ASN A 1105 -18.37 -3.94 -6.04
CA ASN A 1105 -17.29 -3.16 -5.42
C ASN A 1105 -17.24 -1.74 -5.99
N ASN A 1106 -16.90 -0.77 -5.15
CA ASN A 1106 -16.80 0.64 -5.55
C ASN A 1106 -15.50 0.91 -6.33
N VAL A 1107 -15.46 0.50 -7.60
CA VAL A 1107 -14.33 0.67 -8.53
C VAL A 1107 -14.76 1.53 -9.72
N THR A 1108 -13.91 2.44 -10.18
CA THR A 1108 -14.22 3.31 -11.32
C THR A 1108 -14.41 2.52 -12.61
N ASN A 1109 -15.53 2.73 -13.30
CA ASN A 1109 -15.79 2.24 -14.66
C ASN A 1109 -15.24 3.22 -15.71
N THR A 1110 -14.89 2.75 -16.90
CA THR A 1110 -14.36 3.59 -17.99
C THR A 1110 -15.02 3.26 -19.34
N GLY A 1111 -15.04 4.25 -20.24
CA GLY A 1111 -15.61 4.11 -21.57
C GLY A 1111 -17.08 4.51 -21.67
N SER A 1112 -17.62 4.52 -22.90
CA SER A 1112 -19.00 4.91 -23.17
C SER A 1112 -19.92 3.70 -23.19
N ILE A 1113 -21.04 3.81 -22.48
CA ILE A 1113 -22.13 2.84 -22.51
C ILE A 1113 -23.39 3.49 -23.06
N ILE A 1114 -24.26 2.69 -23.67
CA ILE A 1114 -25.55 3.14 -24.20
C ILE A 1114 -26.63 2.52 -23.34
N TYR A 1115 -27.35 3.36 -22.61
CA TYR A 1115 -28.56 2.95 -21.92
C TYR A 1115 -29.77 3.37 -22.75
N LYS A 1116 -30.52 2.40 -23.27
CA LYS A 1116 -31.84 2.67 -23.84
C LYS A 1116 -32.86 2.63 -22.73
N ARG A 1117 -33.61 3.72 -22.62
CA ARG A 1117 -34.69 3.86 -21.65
C ARG A 1117 -35.86 4.50 -22.37
N ASN A 1118 -36.95 3.75 -22.46
CA ASN A 1118 -38.19 4.25 -23.02
C ASN A 1118 -39.03 4.78 -21.86
N SER A 1119 -39.27 6.09 -21.81
CA SER A 1119 -40.36 6.62 -20.99
C SER A 1119 -41.65 6.56 -21.78
N ALA A 1120 -42.77 6.32 -21.10
CA ALA A 1120 -44.08 6.55 -21.70
C ALA A 1120 -44.23 8.04 -22.07
N PRO A 1121 -45.07 8.41 -23.05
CA PRO A 1121 -45.39 9.80 -23.34
C PRO A 1121 -45.88 10.51 -22.08
N MET A 1122 -45.23 11.62 -21.73
CA MET A 1122 -45.50 12.40 -20.53
C MET A 1122 -46.50 13.51 -20.83
N LYS A 1123 -47.55 13.67 -20.01
CA LYS A 1123 -48.42 14.86 -20.05
C LYS A 1123 -47.69 16.06 -19.43
N ASN A 1124 -48.18 17.27 -19.67
CA ASN A 1124 -47.66 18.46 -19.00
C ASN A 1124 -47.71 18.25 -17.48
N PHE A 1125 -46.61 18.55 -16.79
CA PHE A 1125 -46.42 18.36 -15.34
C PHE A 1125 -46.19 16.92 -14.84
N ASP A 1126 -46.10 15.92 -15.73
CA ASP A 1126 -45.52 14.64 -15.35
C ASP A 1126 -44.00 14.80 -15.16
N TYR A 1127 -43.43 14.07 -14.22
CA TYR A 1127 -41.98 14.04 -13.98
C TYR A 1127 -41.47 12.61 -14.09
N THR A 1128 -40.44 12.41 -14.91
CA THR A 1128 -39.67 11.17 -14.91
C THR A 1128 -38.33 11.46 -14.25
N TYR A 1129 -38.07 10.78 -13.14
CA TYR A 1129 -36.82 10.92 -12.41
C TYR A 1129 -35.74 10.10 -13.09
N TRP A 1130 -34.59 10.74 -13.28
CA TRP A 1130 -33.41 10.11 -13.82
C TRP A 1130 -32.24 10.38 -12.89
N ALA A 1131 -31.43 9.35 -12.66
CA ALA A 1131 -30.11 9.47 -12.08
C ALA A 1131 -29.11 8.90 -13.09
N SER A 1132 -27.90 9.44 -13.10
CA SER A 1132 -26.83 8.96 -13.97
C SER A 1132 -25.67 8.50 -13.10
N PRO A 1133 -25.23 7.24 -13.19
CA PRO A 1133 -23.99 6.80 -12.58
C PRO A 1133 -22.75 7.28 -13.36
N VAL A 1134 -22.95 8.02 -14.45
CA VAL A 1134 -21.91 8.55 -15.34
C VAL A 1134 -21.68 10.04 -15.02
N ALA A 1135 -20.46 10.36 -14.59
CA ALA A 1135 -20.04 11.73 -14.32
C ALA A 1135 -20.10 12.62 -15.57
N GLY A 1136 -20.53 13.86 -15.42
CA GLY A 1136 -20.60 14.84 -16.52
C GLY A 1136 -21.83 14.70 -17.42
N GLN A 1137 -22.69 13.70 -17.19
CA GLN A 1137 -23.95 13.58 -17.93
C GLN A 1137 -24.91 14.69 -17.52
N THR A 1138 -25.47 15.42 -18.48
CA THR A 1138 -26.48 16.44 -18.22
C THR A 1138 -27.89 15.89 -18.47
N LEU A 1139 -28.89 16.51 -17.85
CA LEU A 1139 -30.29 16.16 -18.06
C LEU A 1139 -30.71 16.31 -19.54
N PHE A 1140 -30.15 17.29 -20.25
CA PHE A 1140 -30.37 17.49 -21.68
C PHE A 1140 -29.88 16.32 -22.52
N ASN A 1141 -28.65 15.84 -22.26
CA ASN A 1141 -28.07 14.74 -23.04
C ASN A 1141 -28.85 13.43 -22.86
N LEU A 1142 -29.53 13.25 -21.72
CA LEU A 1142 -30.36 12.07 -21.46
C LEU A 1142 -31.74 12.16 -22.15
N SER A 1143 -32.35 13.35 -22.17
CA SER A 1143 -33.65 13.59 -22.79
C SER A 1143 -33.63 14.85 -23.67
N PRO A 1144 -32.99 14.81 -24.85
CA PRO A 1144 -32.72 16.00 -25.66
C PRO A 1144 -33.96 16.63 -26.28
N ASN A 1145 -35.08 15.91 -26.27
CA ASN A 1145 -36.37 16.39 -26.78
C ASN A 1145 -37.25 17.03 -25.70
N THR A 1146 -36.80 17.06 -24.44
CA THR A 1146 -37.50 17.78 -23.37
C THR A 1146 -37.37 19.28 -23.59
N LEU A 1147 -38.47 20.02 -23.39
CA LEU A 1147 -38.48 21.48 -23.51
C LEU A 1147 -37.49 22.11 -22.52
N ALA A 1148 -36.81 23.19 -22.94
CA ALA A 1148 -35.69 23.77 -22.22
C ALA A 1148 -36.02 24.22 -20.79
N ASP A 1149 -37.27 24.59 -20.49
CA ASP A 1149 -37.74 25.02 -19.16
C ASP A 1149 -38.30 23.88 -18.30
N LYS A 1150 -38.24 22.62 -18.78
CA LYS A 1150 -38.85 21.44 -18.14
C LYS A 1150 -37.84 20.47 -17.54
N TYR A 1151 -36.57 20.86 -17.42
CA TYR A 1151 -35.59 20.11 -16.65
C TYR A 1151 -35.55 20.61 -15.21
N MET A 1152 -35.58 19.69 -14.25
CA MET A 1152 -35.53 19.99 -12.82
C MET A 1152 -34.35 19.25 -12.17
N SER A 1153 -33.68 19.88 -11.22
CA SER A 1153 -32.62 19.28 -10.41
C SER A 1153 -32.84 19.60 -8.93
N TYR A 1154 -32.44 18.70 -8.02
CA TYR A 1154 -32.60 18.90 -6.57
C TYR A 1154 -31.30 19.43 -5.97
N SER A 1155 -31.37 20.57 -5.28
CA SER A 1155 -30.22 21.30 -4.72
C SER A 1155 -29.80 20.85 -3.31
N GLY A 1156 -30.47 19.85 -2.74
CA GLY A 1156 -30.32 19.48 -1.32
C GLY A 1156 -31.32 20.20 -0.40
N THR A 1157 -31.87 21.34 -0.82
CA THR A 1157 -32.89 22.10 -0.08
C THR A 1157 -34.21 22.26 -0.85
N GLY A 1158 -34.27 21.84 -2.13
CA GLY A 1158 -35.46 21.98 -2.97
C GLY A 1158 -35.19 21.73 -4.46
N TRP A 1159 -36.28 21.56 -5.22
CA TRP A 1159 -36.25 21.42 -6.68
C TRP A 1159 -36.06 22.75 -7.37
N GLN A 1160 -35.15 22.80 -8.35
CA GLN A 1160 -34.82 23.99 -9.13
C GLN A 1160 -34.88 23.69 -10.63
N ILE A 1161 -35.40 24.64 -11.41
CA ILE A 1161 -35.43 24.55 -12.88
C ILE A 1161 -34.00 24.70 -13.40
N SER A 1162 -33.55 23.74 -14.19
CA SER A 1162 -32.28 23.77 -14.93
C SER A 1162 -32.57 24.13 -16.38
N TYR A 1163 -32.62 25.42 -16.71
CA TYR A 1163 -32.87 25.85 -18.08
C TYR A 1163 -31.89 25.23 -19.09
N GLY A 1164 -32.43 24.67 -20.17
CA GLY A 1164 -31.68 23.95 -21.21
C GLY A 1164 -31.07 22.63 -20.77
N GLY A 1165 -31.41 22.13 -19.56
CA GLY A 1165 -30.93 20.85 -19.04
C GLY A 1165 -29.43 20.79 -18.85
N THR A 1166 -28.78 21.93 -18.60
CA THR A 1166 -27.32 22.08 -18.48
C THR A 1166 -26.76 21.55 -17.15
N ALA A 1167 -27.61 21.36 -16.13
CA ALA A 1167 -27.20 20.78 -14.87
C ALA A 1167 -26.65 19.36 -15.07
N VAL A 1168 -25.43 19.14 -14.54
CA VAL A 1168 -24.80 17.83 -14.49
C VAL A 1168 -25.52 16.99 -13.46
N MET A 1169 -26.04 15.85 -13.89
CA MET A 1169 -26.62 14.84 -13.02
C MET A 1169 -25.53 14.31 -12.09
N GLN A 1170 -25.73 14.50 -10.78
CA GLN A 1170 -24.90 13.88 -9.76
C GLN A 1170 -25.52 12.52 -9.39
N PRO A 1171 -24.70 11.48 -9.12
CA PRO A 1171 -25.19 10.16 -8.70
C PRO A 1171 -26.02 10.19 -7.43
#